data_AF-A0A8H7TVS0-F1
#
_entry.id   AF-A0A8H7TVS0-F1
#
_cell.length_a   1.000
_cell.length_b   1.000
_cell.length_c   1.000
_cell.angle_alpha   90.00
_cell.angle_beta   90.00
_cell.angle_gamma   90.00
#
_symmetry.space_group_name_H-M   'P 1'
#
loop_
_entity.id
_entity.type
_entity.pdbx_description
1 polymer ?
#
loop_
_entity_poly.entity_id
_entity_poly.type
_entity_poly.pdbx_seq_one_letter_code
_entity_poly.pdbx_strand_id
1 'polypeptide(L)'
;MTIPSHPKIGTKPVKSFAELTATIYPPDPEYDIAEKPWLPGPQKPYLLYNAKLVDPRAGIVHEGMSLHLAGGKVVKVGPTTSHDLTAEFRYGEHQVEKIDASSYFLCPGLIDCHVHLMAVHGSATLHGAFTFPHETAVLRTAGTLRGMLSNGFTSVRDTGGATIAHAQATEEFLIPGPRVFQGGRMLSQTGGHGDDTEVWSDNHCCRSNGIANSALGRLCDGVPECLQAARDNMRKGAQHLKVCTSGGIASATDKLESLQFTVEELQAITTVNKNMGGTLVTAHCYTAEGVRHAIAGGVRGIEHGNMIDPETAQLMAEKGVFLTPTLALHTFVTMPPYDKFETPDGLRKNAIVGDAGIRGIGYAEDAGVIVCYGTDTTGPTLVMQTYEFVVRSKILPSPVVLRQATINGAKQVGMDGKLGELVEGSFADLLFVKENPLEDVASLDRIKENLMLVMKDGRIVKSQIPGIRPERNCNAKWSQGSVLEAAFQTFGGDVVQAVQALKEAKPNKTNSLKTELLSLLASFRDLKEYCQSSDLPYLFARAERQVQDVFTFFFSEVLPDTLPNRLLQINIAKATSPNSMIEKFKLGPYEVPRLFNGFWQLSSPAWGSGTSDTQEAALIQLIESGLSAADMADHYGDAELIYGDFRQRLPADIKDTIYAATKWCIFSAVKQTISREWVLAAVRERSRRLSGRVELLQFHWYDYSSKEYLAILEELVLISKDRPELLSSVGLCNFDSDHVEEVCQHLLDKTGSVGIVSNQVQFSVFDSRPLQKMSAICSKYDLKLLTYGSFSGGFISEKWLGVPAPEVYSEGQHLTPSQRKYLDIINLWGQWKEFQSLLGTLKAIASSRNVSLTNVATRWVLQQPAVGAVIVGTRLGVTAHSGDNVNVFTFRLSEDEMKEINRVALGPGNNKCLAMFEKLGDCGNEYRAMH
;
A
#
# COMPACT_ATOMS: atom_id res chain seq x y z
N MET A 1 4.49 -26.21 68.28
CA MET A 1 5.11 -25.95 66.97
C MET A 1 5.13 -24.46 66.75
N THR A 2 6.33 -23.89 66.74
CA THR A 2 6.65 -22.46 66.59
C THR A 2 6.63 -22.08 65.10
N ILE A 3 5.91 -21.02 64.77
CA ILE A 3 5.84 -20.44 63.42
C ILE A 3 7.13 -19.62 63.18
N PRO A 4 7.81 -19.72 62.03
CA PRO A 4 9.07 -19.03 61.79
C PRO A 4 8.87 -17.51 61.65
N SER A 5 9.76 -16.74 62.28
CA SER A 5 9.82 -15.28 62.18
C SER A 5 10.23 -14.80 60.80
N HIS A 6 9.47 -13.88 60.21
CA HIS A 6 9.84 -13.16 58.99
C HIS A 6 11.15 -12.35 59.19
N PRO A 7 12.01 -12.26 58.17
CA PRO A 7 13.23 -11.48 58.26
C PRO A 7 12.90 -9.99 58.32
N LYS A 8 13.45 -9.28 59.32
CA LYS A 8 13.40 -7.82 59.39
C LYS A 8 14.12 -7.24 58.17
N ILE A 9 13.37 -6.58 57.29
CA ILE A 9 13.93 -5.77 56.21
C ILE A 9 14.73 -4.65 56.86
N GLY A 10 16.04 -4.63 56.61
CA GLY A 10 16.95 -3.63 57.15
C GLY A 10 16.54 -2.22 56.72
N THR A 11 16.62 -1.28 57.66
CA THR A 11 16.44 0.15 57.45
C THR A 11 17.56 0.71 56.57
N LYS A 12 17.47 0.53 55.26
CA LYS A 12 18.17 1.40 54.30
C LYS A 12 17.29 2.62 54.05
N PRO A 13 17.84 3.84 53.95
CA PRO A 13 17.05 5.02 53.63
C PRO A 13 16.36 4.78 52.29
N VAL A 14 15.03 4.76 52.31
CA VAL A 14 14.21 4.61 51.12
C VAL A 14 14.35 5.92 50.36
N LYS A 15 15.10 5.90 49.24
CA LYS A 15 15.08 7.00 48.27
C LYS A 15 13.63 7.27 47.88
N SER A 16 13.25 8.53 47.75
CA SER A 16 11.86 8.87 47.39
C SER A 16 11.51 8.24 46.04
N PHE A 17 10.21 7.99 45.79
CA PHE A 17 9.77 7.47 44.48
C PHE A 17 10.26 8.36 43.32
N ALA A 18 10.33 9.68 43.54
CA ALA A 18 10.90 10.64 42.60
C ALA A 18 12.41 10.43 42.37
N GLU A 19 13.19 10.16 43.42
CA GLU A 19 14.63 9.87 43.31
C GLU A 19 14.93 8.52 42.65
N LEU A 20 14.08 7.52 42.85
CA LEU A 20 14.19 6.21 42.19
C LEU A 20 13.85 6.32 40.69
N THR A 21 12.84 7.11 40.34
CA THR A 21 12.38 7.27 38.96
C THR A 21 13.24 8.22 38.15
N ALA A 22 13.76 9.31 38.73
CA ALA A 22 14.65 10.26 38.03
C ALA A 22 15.96 9.63 37.54
N THR A 23 16.45 8.55 38.18
CA THR A 23 17.61 7.78 37.71
C THR A 23 17.29 6.75 36.63
N ILE A 24 16.01 6.38 36.45
CA ILE A 24 15.55 5.38 35.47
C ILE A 24 14.97 6.08 34.22
N TYR A 25 14.29 7.20 34.41
CA TYR A 25 13.74 8.11 33.40
C TYR A 25 13.95 9.55 33.87
N PRO A 26 15.10 10.18 33.55
CA PRO A 26 15.25 11.61 33.80
C PRO A 26 14.18 12.37 33.01
N PRO A 27 13.44 13.31 33.63
CA PRO A 27 12.49 14.14 32.89
C PRO A 27 13.25 14.93 31.83
N ASP A 28 12.77 14.86 30.60
CA ASP A 28 13.33 15.62 29.49
C ASP A 28 13.07 17.12 29.76
N PRO A 29 14.12 17.94 29.98
CA PRO A 29 13.96 19.36 30.28
C PRO A 29 13.41 20.16 29.08
N GLU A 30 13.39 19.57 27.88
CA GLU A 30 12.82 20.17 26.66
C GLU A 30 11.38 19.71 26.39
N TYR A 31 10.83 18.76 27.16
CA TYR A 31 9.45 18.28 26.96
C TYR A 31 8.42 19.32 27.40
N ASP A 32 7.78 19.97 26.43
CA ASP A 32 6.66 20.85 26.67
C ASP A 32 5.36 20.04 26.78
N ILE A 33 4.80 19.98 28.00
CA ILE A 33 3.54 19.27 28.26
C ILE A 33 2.35 19.86 27.51
N ALA A 34 2.46 21.10 27.02
CA ALA A 34 1.45 21.77 26.22
C ALA A 34 1.67 21.59 24.70
N GLU A 35 2.77 20.96 24.28
CA GLU A 35 3.05 20.70 22.87
C GLU A 35 1.95 19.82 22.25
N LYS A 36 1.51 20.22 21.06
CA LYS A 36 0.60 19.43 20.24
C LYS A 36 1.42 18.69 19.20
N PRO A 37 1.75 17.39 19.41
CA PRO A 37 2.70 16.67 18.56
C PRO A 37 2.21 16.42 17.12
N TRP A 38 0.94 16.71 16.83
CA TRP A 38 0.36 16.64 15.49
C TRP A 38 0.48 17.93 14.69
N LEU A 39 0.90 19.05 15.31
CA LEU A 39 1.06 20.31 14.57
C LEU A 39 2.12 20.13 13.48
N PRO A 40 1.82 20.51 12.23
CA PRO A 40 2.79 20.44 11.17
C PRO A 40 3.92 21.46 11.42
N GLY A 41 5.14 21.12 10.99
CA GLY A 41 6.25 22.08 10.94
C GLY A 41 5.94 23.30 10.04
N PRO A 42 6.79 24.34 10.03
CA PRO A 42 6.51 25.58 9.28
C PRO A 42 6.25 25.33 7.79
N GLN A 43 5.34 26.12 7.19
CA GLN A 43 5.07 26.05 5.75
C GLN A 43 6.33 26.34 4.93
N LYS A 44 6.60 25.51 3.93
CA LYS A 44 7.67 25.77 2.97
C LYS A 44 7.31 26.97 2.09
N PRO A 45 8.27 27.86 1.76
CA PRO A 45 8.03 28.91 0.79
C PRO A 45 8.19 28.36 -0.64
N TYR A 46 7.27 28.75 -1.53
CA TYR A 46 7.24 28.29 -2.93
C TYR A 46 7.28 29.46 -3.91
N LEU A 47 7.89 29.24 -5.07
CA LEU A 47 7.75 30.08 -6.26
C LEU A 47 7.14 29.24 -7.36
N LEU A 48 5.88 29.52 -7.70
CA LEU A 48 5.20 28.92 -8.85
C LEU A 48 5.42 29.86 -10.03
N TYR A 49 6.06 29.43 -11.11
CA TYR A 49 6.42 30.31 -12.23
C TYR A 49 5.90 29.80 -13.58
N ASN A 50 5.83 30.68 -14.58
CA ASN A 50 5.22 30.42 -15.90
C ASN A 50 3.76 29.96 -15.84
N ALA A 51 3.05 30.27 -14.76
CA ALA A 51 1.69 29.83 -14.54
C ALA A 51 0.68 30.46 -15.50
N LYS A 52 -0.34 29.68 -15.87
CA LYS A 52 -1.60 30.19 -16.41
C LYS A 52 -2.54 30.47 -15.24
N LEU A 53 -2.54 31.69 -14.73
CA LEU A 53 -3.29 32.06 -13.54
C LEU A 53 -4.76 32.30 -13.87
N VAL A 54 -5.65 31.51 -13.28
CA VAL A 54 -7.10 31.67 -13.45
C VAL A 54 -7.60 32.78 -12.53
N ASP A 55 -8.15 33.84 -13.12
CA ASP A 55 -8.79 34.93 -12.39
C ASP A 55 -10.31 34.79 -12.48
N PRO A 56 -10.96 34.22 -11.45
CA PRO A 56 -12.42 34.04 -11.46
C PRO A 56 -13.17 35.38 -11.41
N ARG A 57 -12.56 36.43 -10.87
CA ARG A 57 -13.18 37.75 -10.73
C ARG A 57 -13.31 38.41 -12.10
N ALA A 58 -12.21 38.49 -12.85
CA ALA A 58 -12.21 39.01 -14.21
C ALA A 58 -12.78 38.03 -15.24
N GLY A 59 -12.76 36.72 -14.96
CA GLY A 59 -13.20 35.67 -15.88
C GLY A 59 -12.21 35.44 -17.03
N ILE A 60 -10.91 35.65 -16.77
CA ILE A 60 -9.82 35.51 -17.76
C ILE A 60 -8.66 34.70 -17.19
N VAL A 61 -7.80 34.20 -18.08
CA VAL A 61 -6.53 33.56 -17.71
C VAL A 61 -5.39 34.55 -17.98
N HIS A 62 -4.55 34.79 -16.98
CA HIS A 62 -3.31 35.55 -17.13
C HIS A 62 -2.16 34.58 -17.40
N GLU A 63 -1.50 34.68 -18.55
CA GLU A 63 -0.40 33.80 -18.92
C GLU A 63 0.96 34.28 -18.42
N GLY A 64 1.88 33.33 -18.21
CA GLY A 64 3.26 33.64 -17.86
C GLY A 64 3.41 34.27 -16.47
N MET A 65 2.52 33.96 -15.53
CA MET A 65 2.50 34.55 -14.19
C MET A 65 3.40 33.81 -13.20
N SER A 66 3.84 34.50 -12.16
CA SER A 66 4.58 33.97 -11.03
C SER A 66 3.87 34.29 -9.71
N LEU A 67 3.80 33.31 -8.81
CA LEU A 67 3.23 33.43 -7.47
C LEU A 67 4.31 33.07 -6.44
N HIS A 68 4.60 34.02 -5.55
CA HIS A 68 5.48 33.79 -4.40
C HIS A 68 4.62 33.46 -3.19
N LEU A 69 4.82 32.28 -2.62
CA LEU A 69 4.05 31.77 -1.48
C LEU A 69 4.96 31.66 -0.27
N ALA A 70 4.52 32.17 0.88
CA ALA A 70 5.21 32.00 2.15
C ALA A 70 4.25 32.13 3.33
N GLY A 71 4.53 31.40 4.41
CA GLY A 71 3.70 31.43 5.64
C GLY A 71 2.23 31.10 5.37
N GLY A 72 1.95 30.25 4.38
CA GLY A 72 0.61 29.86 3.96
C GLY A 72 -0.18 30.92 3.18
N LYS A 73 0.48 31.97 2.68
CA LYS A 73 -0.15 33.07 1.94
C LYS A 73 0.53 33.33 0.61
N VAL A 74 -0.23 33.95 -0.29
CA VAL A 74 0.30 34.58 -1.50
C VAL A 74 0.95 35.91 -1.11
N VAL A 75 2.26 36.01 -1.23
CA VAL A 75 3.04 37.22 -0.87
C VAL A 75 3.13 38.19 -2.03
N LYS A 76 3.29 37.66 -3.25
CA LYS A 76 3.46 38.46 -4.47
C LYS A 76 2.90 37.71 -5.68
N VAL A 77 2.24 38.44 -6.57
CA VAL A 77 1.77 37.92 -7.87
C VAL A 77 2.17 38.89 -8.98
N GLY A 78 2.71 38.39 -10.08
CA GLY A 78 3.06 39.24 -11.22
C GLY A 78 3.58 38.44 -12.42
N PRO A 79 3.94 39.10 -13.54
CA PRO A 79 4.56 38.43 -14.68
C PRO A 79 5.88 37.75 -14.28
N THR A 80 6.14 36.58 -14.85
CA THR A 80 7.40 35.84 -14.64
C THR A 80 8.55 36.61 -15.25
N THR A 81 9.57 36.90 -14.44
CA THR A 81 10.76 37.64 -14.87
C THR A 81 11.98 36.73 -15.00
N SER A 82 13.01 37.18 -15.74
CA SER A 82 14.29 36.46 -15.79
C SER A 82 14.93 36.32 -14.41
N HIS A 83 14.68 37.29 -13.51
CA HIS A 83 15.14 37.24 -12.12
C HIS A 83 14.51 36.06 -11.35
N ASP A 84 13.22 35.78 -11.58
CA ASP A 84 12.51 34.65 -10.95
C ASP A 84 13.13 33.30 -11.35
N LEU A 85 13.64 33.22 -12.58
CA LEU A 85 14.27 32.02 -13.11
C LEU A 85 15.69 31.80 -12.56
N THR A 86 16.49 32.87 -12.41
CA THR A 86 17.92 32.74 -12.09
C THR A 86 18.30 32.96 -10.64
N ALA A 87 17.46 33.61 -9.82
CA ALA A 87 17.84 33.93 -8.45
C ALA A 87 17.53 32.80 -7.46
N GLU A 88 18.43 32.63 -6.48
CA GLU A 88 18.11 31.92 -5.26
C GLU A 88 17.28 32.84 -4.37
N PHE A 89 16.03 32.45 -4.12
CA PHE A 89 15.15 33.17 -3.20
C PHE A 89 15.20 32.51 -1.82
N ARG A 90 15.19 33.35 -0.79
CA ARG A 90 15.01 32.93 0.61
C ARG A 90 13.85 33.69 1.21
N TYR A 91 13.09 33.02 2.07
CA TYR A 91 12.10 33.65 2.92
C TYR A 91 12.44 33.35 4.37
N GLY A 92 12.92 34.37 5.10
CA GLY A 92 13.61 34.16 6.37
C GLY A 92 14.84 33.27 6.18
N GLU A 93 14.94 32.20 6.97
CA GLU A 93 16.05 31.24 6.87
C GLU A 93 15.84 30.16 5.79
N HIS A 94 14.61 29.99 5.29
CA HIS A 94 14.23 28.91 4.40
C HIS A 94 14.51 29.23 2.92
N GLN A 95 15.00 28.22 2.19
CA GLN A 95 15.15 28.27 0.74
C GLN A 95 13.78 28.11 0.06
N VAL A 96 13.52 28.91 -0.99
CA VAL A 96 12.27 28.85 -1.77
C VAL A 96 12.33 27.72 -2.78
N GLU A 97 11.32 26.85 -2.76
CA GLU A 97 11.17 25.75 -3.70
C GLU A 97 10.49 26.25 -4.99
N LYS A 98 11.12 26.05 -6.15
CA LYS A 98 10.59 26.51 -7.44
C LYS A 98 9.82 25.40 -8.13
N ILE A 99 8.62 25.71 -8.60
CA ILE A 99 7.76 24.78 -9.35
C ILE A 99 7.39 25.43 -10.70
N ASP A 100 7.76 24.77 -11.80
CA ASP A 100 7.30 25.17 -13.13
C ASP A 100 5.82 24.81 -13.29
N ALA A 101 4.98 25.82 -13.49
CA ALA A 101 3.55 25.67 -13.68
C ALA A 101 3.11 25.87 -15.14
N SER A 102 4.04 25.88 -16.11
CA SER A 102 3.75 26.15 -17.53
C SER A 102 2.71 25.21 -18.16
N SER A 103 2.63 23.98 -17.66
CA SER A 103 1.72 22.93 -18.14
C SER A 103 0.34 22.94 -17.48
N TYR A 104 0.06 23.86 -16.55
CA TYR A 104 -1.14 23.84 -15.72
C TYR A 104 -1.82 25.20 -15.62
N PHE A 105 -3.13 25.18 -15.39
CA PHE A 105 -3.89 26.32 -14.94
C PHE A 105 -3.90 26.34 -13.41
N LEU A 106 -3.53 27.48 -12.83
CA LEU A 106 -3.60 27.70 -11.38
C LEU A 106 -4.96 28.27 -11.03
N CYS A 107 -5.81 27.41 -10.49
CA CYS A 107 -7.15 27.77 -10.03
C CYS A 107 -7.14 28.02 -8.52
N PRO A 108 -7.86 29.03 -7.98
CA PRO A 108 -8.06 29.15 -6.55
C PRO A 108 -8.72 27.89 -5.96
N GLY A 109 -8.42 27.59 -4.70
CA GLY A 109 -9.08 26.50 -3.96
C GLY A 109 -10.59 26.68 -3.92
N LEU A 110 -11.33 25.58 -4.05
CA LEU A 110 -12.79 25.60 -4.18
C LEU A 110 -13.46 25.73 -2.81
N ILE A 111 -14.65 26.36 -2.81
CA ILE A 111 -15.46 26.62 -1.63
C ILE A 111 -16.85 26.01 -1.82
N ASP A 112 -17.19 25.03 -0.99
CA ASP A 112 -18.55 24.47 -0.92
C ASP A 112 -19.32 25.12 0.22
N CYS A 113 -20.37 25.87 -0.10
CA CYS A 113 -21.13 26.62 0.88
C CYS A 113 -22.25 25.79 1.52
N HIS A 114 -22.47 24.53 1.14
CA HIS A 114 -23.51 23.72 1.77
C HIS A 114 -23.09 22.26 1.86
N VAL A 115 -22.63 21.85 3.04
CA VAL A 115 -22.29 20.46 3.36
C VAL A 115 -22.81 20.07 4.74
N HIS A 116 -22.95 18.76 4.97
CA HIS A 116 -23.26 18.20 6.29
C HIS A 116 -22.17 17.23 6.74
N LEU A 117 -21.19 17.73 7.51
CA LEU A 117 -20.02 16.95 7.92
C LEU A 117 -20.35 15.83 8.91
N MET A 118 -21.38 16.02 9.73
CA MET A 118 -21.83 15.05 10.72
C MET A 118 -22.75 13.96 10.14
N ALA A 119 -23.14 14.09 8.88
CA ALA A 119 -23.84 13.05 8.13
C ALA A 119 -22.80 12.11 7.50
N VAL A 120 -22.37 11.09 8.23
CA VAL A 120 -21.14 10.33 7.89
C VAL A 120 -21.39 9.02 7.14
N HIS A 121 -20.30 8.43 6.63
CA HIS A 121 -20.30 7.11 5.99
C HIS A 121 -20.77 5.98 6.92
N GLY A 122 -21.27 4.89 6.31
CA GLY A 122 -21.56 3.62 7.00
C GLY A 122 -23.05 3.29 7.17
N SER A 123 -23.94 4.03 6.51
CA SER A 123 -25.37 3.73 6.41
C SER A 123 -25.75 3.40 4.97
N ALA A 124 -26.78 2.55 4.79
CA ALA A 124 -27.38 2.24 3.50
C ALA A 124 -28.53 3.19 3.11
N THR A 125 -28.96 4.08 4.01
CA THR A 125 -30.04 5.05 3.79
C THR A 125 -29.64 6.44 4.23
N LEU A 126 -30.24 7.45 3.61
CA LEU A 126 -30.03 8.86 3.96
C LEU A 126 -30.40 9.13 5.42
N HIS A 127 -31.56 8.63 5.87
CA HIS A 127 -31.98 8.75 7.27
C HIS A 127 -30.95 8.14 8.24
N GLY A 128 -30.42 6.95 7.96
CA GLY A 128 -29.40 6.33 8.81
C GLY A 128 -28.07 7.09 8.83
N ALA A 129 -27.75 7.84 7.77
CA ALA A 129 -26.56 8.70 7.76
C ALA A 129 -26.72 9.92 8.70
N PHE A 130 -27.95 10.35 8.93
CA PHE A 130 -28.28 11.49 9.79
C PHE A 130 -28.49 11.13 11.26
N THR A 131 -28.73 9.85 11.58
CA THR A 131 -29.10 9.39 12.93
C THR A 131 -28.01 8.60 13.66
N PHE A 132 -26.76 8.62 13.17
CA PHE A 132 -25.64 8.01 13.89
C PHE A 132 -25.47 8.61 15.30
N PRO A 133 -25.06 7.79 16.30
CA PRO A 133 -24.64 8.31 17.60
C PRO A 133 -23.55 9.37 17.44
N HIS A 134 -23.60 10.40 18.27
CA HIS A 134 -22.75 11.59 18.13
C HIS A 134 -21.26 11.25 18.08
N GLU A 135 -20.76 10.36 18.95
CA GLU A 135 -19.34 9.97 18.98
C GLU A 135 -18.92 9.26 17.67
N THR A 136 -19.81 8.43 17.13
CA THR A 136 -19.57 7.74 15.85
C THR A 136 -19.52 8.73 14.70
N ALA A 137 -20.43 9.70 14.67
CA ALA A 137 -20.44 10.76 13.67
C ALA A 137 -19.14 11.59 13.76
N VAL A 138 -18.75 12.05 14.95
CA VAL A 138 -17.50 12.82 15.15
C VAL A 138 -16.29 12.06 14.62
N LEU A 139 -16.10 10.79 15.01
CA LEU A 139 -14.91 10.03 14.60
C LEU A 139 -14.86 9.76 13.09
N ARG A 140 -16.01 9.57 12.45
CA ARG A 140 -16.08 9.27 11.01
C ARG A 140 -15.98 10.52 10.12
N THR A 141 -16.20 11.73 10.66
CA THR A 141 -16.06 12.98 9.88
C THR A 141 -14.68 13.14 9.24
N ALA A 142 -13.64 12.54 9.85
CA ALA A 142 -12.28 12.56 9.33
C ALA A 142 -12.17 12.00 7.89
N GLY A 143 -12.96 10.96 7.57
CA GLY A 143 -13.00 10.41 6.21
C GLY A 143 -13.61 11.39 5.21
N THR A 144 -14.73 12.02 5.58
CA THR A 144 -15.43 13.03 4.77
C THR A 144 -14.54 14.25 4.51
N LEU A 145 -13.92 14.81 5.55
CA LEU A 145 -13.04 15.97 5.46
C LEU A 145 -11.82 15.74 4.54
N ARG A 146 -11.15 14.59 4.68
CA ARG A 146 -10.03 14.19 3.80
C ARG A 146 -10.48 14.05 2.35
N GLY A 147 -11.67 13.50 2.15
CA GLY A 147 -12.28 13.35 0.83
C GLY A 147 -12.56 14.68 0.14
N MET A 148 -13.20 15.62 0.85
CA MET A 148 -13.48 16.96 0.33
C MET A 148 -12.22 17.71 -0.08
N LEU A 149 -11.17 17.66 0.76
CA LEU A 149 -9.87 18.26 0.43
C LEU A 149 -9.23 17.60 -0.79
N SER A 150 -9.34 16.27 -0.91
CA SER A 150 -8.82 15.52 -2.05
C SER A 150 -9.52 15.84 -3.38
N ASN A 151 -10.76 16.34 -3.31
CA ASN A 151 -11.56 16.82 -4.43
C ASN A 151 -11.24 18.29 -4.81
N GLY A 152 -10.33 18.96 -4.08
CA GLY A 152 -9.93 20.34 -4.35
C GLY A 152 -10.71 21.42 -3.60
N PHE A 153 -11.64 21.03 -2.71
CA PHE A 153 -12.30 21.96 -1.80
C PHE A 153 -11.38 22.27 -0.62
N THR A 154 -10.82 23.47 -0.59
CA THR A 154 -9.93 23.91 0.49
C THR A 154 -10.70 24.59 1.63
N SER A 155 -11.96 24.96 1.39
CA SER A 155 -12.87 25.54 2.38
C SER A 155 -14.29 25.00 2.21
N VAL A 156 -15.01 24.82 3.31
CA VAL A 156 -16.42 24.39 3.31
C VAL A 156 -17.23 25.10 4.39
N ARG A 157 -18.50 25.37 4.14
CA ARG A 157 -19.46 25.83 5.15
C ARG A 157 -20.40 24.70 5.52
N ASP A 158 -20.30 24.25 6.77
CA ASP A 158 -21.18 23.23 7.32
C ASP A 158 -22.51 23.85 7.77
N THR A 159 -23.61 23.31 7.25
CA THR A 159 -24.97 23.82 7.48
C THR A 159 -25.73 23.01 8.53
N GLY A 160 -25.05 22.20 9.33
CA GLY A 160 -25.67 21.47 10.42
C GLY A 160 -24.75 20.40 10.99
N GLY A 161 -24.42 20.57 12.26
CA GLY A 161 -23.81 19.55 13.11
C GLY A 161 -22.32 19.74 13.40
N ALA A 162 -21.53 20.27 12.48
CA ALA A 162 -20.12 20.50 12.75
C ALA A 162 -19.93 21.51 13.89
N THR A 163 -18.80 21.39 14.56
CA THR A 163 -18.47 22.16 15.77
C THR A 163 -17.11 22.82 15.62
N ILE A 164 -16.77 23.73 16.53
CA ILE A 164 -15.44 24.34 16.58
C ILE A 164 -14.30 23.31 16.65
N ALA A 165 -14.54 22.12 17.23
CA ALA A 165 -13.54 21.05 17.27
C ALA A 165 -13.18 20.54 15.87
N HIS A 166 -14.14 20.50 14.93
CA HIS A 166 -13.88 20.13 13.55
C HIS A 166 -13.05 21.20 12.83
N ALA A 167 -13.38 22.48 13.04
CA ALA A 167 -12.61 23.60 12.48
C ALA A 167 -11.17 23.64 13.01
N GLN A 168 -10.98 23.48 14.31
CA GLN A 168 -9.66 23.41 14.94
C GLN A 168 -8.87 22.20 14.46
N ALA A 169 -9.50 21.03 14.34
CA ALA A 169 -8.82 19.82 13.87
C ALA A 169 -8.28 19.95 12.44
N THR A 170 -8.96 20.69 11.55
CA THR A 170 -8.46 20.93 10.18
C THR A 170 -7.50 22.12 10.08
N GLU A 171 -7.60 23.10 10.97
CA GLU A 171 -6.64 24.21 11.09
C GLU A 171 -5.30 23.73 11.64
N GLU A 172 -5.32 22.86 12.65
CA GLU A 172 -4.14 22.22 13.24
C GLU A 172 -3.60 21.06 12.40
N PHE A 173 -4.24 20.72 11.27
CA PHE A 173 -3.93 19.57 10.43
C PHE A 173 -3.91 18.21 11.15
N LEU A 174 -4.52 18.11 12.35
CA LEU A 174 -4.80 16.83 13.00
C LEU A 174 -5.62 15.92 12.08
N ILE A 175 -6.59 16.52 11.39
CA ILE A 175 -7.32 15.90 10.29
C ILE A 175 -7.03 16.74 9.04
N PRO A 176 -6.30 16.22 8.04
CA PRO A 176 -6.20 16.88 6.75
C PRO A 176 -7.60 17.05 6.15
N GLY A 177 -8.04 18.29 5.98
CA GLY A 177 -9.36 18.63 5.50
C GLY A 177 -9.47 20.10 5.11
N PRO A 178 -10.60 20.53 4.50
CA PRO A 178 -10.86 21.94 4.22
C PRO A 178 -10.92 22.76 5.50
N ARG A 179 -10.73 24.07 5.38
CA ARG A 179 -11.14 25.03 6.42
C ARG A 179 -12.65 24.95 6.61
N VAL A 180 -13.10 24.75 7.85
CA VAL A 180 -14.52 24.54 8.15
C VAL A 180 -15.11 25.82 8.74
N PHE A 181 -16.12 26.37 8.05
CA PHE A 181 -17.00 27.42 8.56
C PHE A 181 -18.25 26.79 9.17
N GLN A 182 -18.23 26.56 10.48
CA GLN A 182 -19.27 25.81 11.19
C GLN A 182 -20.41 26.69 11.72
N GLY A 183 -21.65 26.22 11.58
CA GLY A 183 -22.87 26.88 12.07
C GLY A 183 -23.45 26.31 13.36
N GLY A 184 -22.83 25.28 13.92
CA GLY A 184 -23.40 24.48 15.00
C GLY A 184 -24.56 23.62 14.51
N ARG A 185 -25.50 23.33 15.42
CA ARG A 185 -26.69 22.54 15.06
C ARG A 185 -27.71 23.41 14.33
N MET A 186 -28.30 22.87 13.26
CA MET A 186 -29.40 23.51 12.54
C MET A 186 -30.61 23.70 13.45
N LEU A 187 -31.22 24.88 13.46
CA LEU A 187 -32.38 25.18 14.29
C LEU A 187 -33.68 24.86 13.53
N SER A 188 -34.57 24.10 14.16
CA SER A 188 -35.87 23.71 13.60
C SER A 188 -36.96 23.87 14.65
N GLN A 189 -38.19 24.16 14.23
CA GLN A 189 -39.35 24.07 15.12
C GLN A 189 -39.77 22.60 15.30
N THR A 190 -40.59 22.33 16.32
CA THR A 190 -41.28 21.04 16.46
C THR A 190 -42.14 20.75 15.21
N GLY A 191 -42.05 19.53 14.71
CA GLY A 191 -42.69 19.07 13.46
C GLY A 191 -42.07 19.66 12.18
N GLY A 192 -40.96 20.38 12.30
CA GLY A 192 -40.25 20.99 11.18
C GLY A 192 -39.25 20.06 10.50
N HIS A 193 -38.50 20.59 9.53
CA HIS A 193 -37.62 19.80 8.67
C HIS A 193 -36.48 19.11 9.44
N GLY A 194 -36.00 19.74 10.51
CA GLY A 194 -34.95 19.20 11.38
C GLY A 194 -35.48 18.33 12.55
N ASP A 195 -36.77 18.02 12.59
CA ASP A 195 -37.37 17.15 13.60
C ASP A 195 -37.28 15.68 13.17
N ASP A 196 -36.39 14.94 13.82
CA ASP A 196 -36.14 13.51 13.59
C ASP A 196 -36.87 12.61 14.59
N THR A 197 -37.78 13.17 15.40
CA THR A 197 -38.52 12.38 16.38
C THR A 197 -39.57 11.48 15.73
N GLU A 198 -39.75 10.25 16.25
CA GLU A 198 -40.76 9.34 15.75
C GLU A 198 -42.17 9.92 15.92
N VAL A 199 -42.98 9.84 14.87
CA VAL A 199 -44.33 10.45 14.74
C VAL A 199 -45.27 10.12 15.92
N TRP A 200 -45.08 8.97 16.58
CA TRP A 200 -45.93 8.46 17.66
C TRP A 200 -45.27 8.50 19.04
N SER A 201 -44.14 9.19 19.19
CA SER A 201 -43.39 9.25 20.44
C SER A 201 -43.99 10.27 21.41
N ASP A 202 -44.50 9.81 22.56
CA ASP A 202 -45.00 10.65 23.65
C ASP A 202 -43.89 11.28 24.51
N ASN A 203 -42.61 11.12 24.14
CA ASN A 203 -41.45 11.59 24.90
C ASN A 203 -41.23 13.12 24.74
N HIS A 204 -42.22 13.91 25.17
CA HIS A 204 -42.16 15.37 25.16
C HIS A 204 -41.19 15.98 26.19
N CYS A 205 -40.95 15.31 27.32
CA CYS A 205 -40.30 15.89 28.51
C CYS A 205 -38.80 16.21 28.32
N CYS A 206 -38.10 15.53 27.41
CA CYS A 206 -36.65 15.70 27.21
C CYS A 206 -36.28 16.55 25.98
N ARG A 207 -37.26 17.10 25.25
CA ARG A 207 -37.06 17.93 24.04
C ARG A 207 -36.40 19.28 24.36
N SER A 208 -36.72 19.88 25.50
CA SER A 208 -36.25 21.21 25.93
C SER A 208 -34.83 21.24 26.53
N ASN A 209 -34.25 20.08 26.90
CA ASN A 209 -32.90 19.99 27.49
C ASN A 209 -31.81 19.57 26.49
N GLY A 210 -32.10 19.55 25.19
CA GLY A 210 -31.10 19.29 24.14
C GLY A 210 -30.57 17.85 24.07
N ILE A 211 -31.19 16.91 24.81
CA ILE A 211 -30.83 15.48 24.85
C ILE A 211 -31.55 14.69 23.73
N ALA A 212 -32.68 15.19 23.21
CA ALA A 212 -33.50 14.50 22.21
C ALA A 212 -33.22 14.91 20.74
N ASN A 213 -32.03 15.40 20.41
CA ASN A 213 -31.72 15.95 19.08
C ASN A 213 -30.55 15.21 18.43
N SER A 214 -30.69 14.79 17.16
CA SER A 214 -29.59 14.30 16.32
C SER A 214 -28.33 15.15 16.39
N ALA A 215 -27.21 14.59 15.93
CA ALA A 215 -25.96 15.33 15.78
C ALA A 215 -26.09 16.58 14.88
N LEU A 216 -27.16 16.70 14.08
CA LEU A 216 -27.33 17.71 13.04
C LEU A 216 -28.27 18.86 13.46
N GLY A 217 -29.39 18.53 14.10
CA GLY A 217 -30.48 19.47 14.38
C GLY A 217 -30.61 19.86 15.85
N ARG A 218 -31.39 20.90 16.11
CA ARG A 218 -31.88 21.29 17.44
C ARG A 218 -33.27 21.88 17.32
N LEU A 219 -34.21 21.30 18.04
CA LEU A 219 -35.54 21.85 18.20
C LEU A 219 -35.54 23.08 19.13
N CYS A 220 -36.30 24.11 18.76
CA CYS A 220 -36.63 25.25 19.61
C CYS A 220 -37.96 25.88 19.17
N ASP A 221 -38.85 26.14 20.11
CA ASP A 221 -40.18 26.70 19.85
C ASP A 221 -40.42 27.96 20.71
N GLY A 222 -40.96 29.01 20.08
CA GLY A 222 -41.15 30.32 20.68
C GLY A 222 -39.87 31.16 20.70
N VAL A 223 -40.08 32.48 20.71
CA VAL A 223 -39.00 33.48 20.77
C VAL A 223 -37.98 33.21 21.89
N PRO A 224 -38.37 32.88 23.15
CA PRO A 224 -37.40 32.63 24.21
C PRO A 224 -36.45 31.46 23.93
N GLU A 225 -36.95 30.33 23.42
CA GLU A 225 -36.11 29.16 23.11
C GLU A 225 -35.23 29.42 21.89
N CYS A 226 -35.77 30.11 20.87
CA CYS A 226 -35.01 30.53 19.70
C CYS A 226 -33.81 31.42 20.08
N LEU A 227 -34.00 32.39 21.00
CA LEU A 227 -32.91 33.21 21.54
C LEU A 227 -31.85 32.35 22.25
N GLN A 228 -32.29 31.40 23.08
CA GLN A 228 -31.39 30.52 23.83
C GLN A 228 -30.59 29.60 22.89
N ALA A 229 -31.25 29.00 21.90
CA ALA A 229 -30.64 28.09 20.94
C ALA A 229 -29.59 28.81 20.08
N ALA A 230 -29.94 29.99 19.55
CA ALA A 230 -29.01 30.84 18.81
C ALA A 230 -27.79 31.23 19.65
N ARG A 231 -28.00 31.68 20.91
CA ARG A 231 -26.92 32.06 21.82
C ARG A 231 -25.99 30.89 22.14
N ASP A 232 -26.54 29.70 22.30
CA ASP A 232 -25.73 28.52 22.60
C ASP A 232 -24.87 28.08 21.41
N ASN A 233 -25.39 28.12 20.18
CA ASN A 233 -24.58 27.91 18.97
C ASN A 233 -23.46 28.96 18.86
N MET A 234 -23.79 30.25 19.03
CA MET A 234 -22.80 31.33 19.00
C MET A 234 -21.75 31.17 20.12
N ARG A 235 -22.15 30.80 21.34
CA ARG A 235 -21.24 30.51 22.47
C ARG A 235 -20.28 29.36 22.16
N LYS A 236 -20.73 28.36 21.40
CA LYS A 236 -19.93 27.21 20.94
C LYS A 236 -19.06 27.56 19.72
N GLY A 237 -19.00 28.83 19.34
CA GLY A 237 -18.13 29.36 18.29
C GLY A 237 -18.72 29.34 16.89
N ALA A 238 -20.03 29.16 16.75
CA ALA A 238 -20.69 29.19 15.44
C ALA A 238 -20.41 30.53 14.73
N GLN A 239 -20.01 30.45 13.46
CA GLN A 239 -19.69 31.62 12.65
C GLN A 239 -20.91 32.15 11.89
N HIS A 240 -21.90 31.29 11.67
CA HIS A 240 -23.20 31.60 11.09
C HIS A 240 -24.26 30.76 11.82
N LEU A 241 -25.54 31.01 11.58
CA LEU A 241 -26.62 30.13 12.06
C LEU A 241 -27.42 29.58 10.87
N LYS A 242 -27.92 28.35 10.99
CA LYS A 242 -28.83 27.72 10.03
C LYS A 242 -30.20 27.51 10.66
N VAL A 243 -31.26 27.83 9.93
CA VAL A 243 -32.66 27.58 10.30
C VAL A 243 -33.40 26.80 9.21
N CYS A 244 -34.53 26.19 9.56
CA CYS A 244 -35.51 25.66 8.59
C CYS A 244 -36.72 26.58 8.50
N THR A 245 -36.95 27.21 7.34
CA THR A 245 -38.11 28.12 7.14
C THR A 245 -39.17 27.56 6.22
N SER A 246 -38.92 26.41 5.60
CA SER A 246 -39.94 25.60 4.93
C SER A 246 -39.74 24.12 5.24
N GLY A 247 -40.71 23.30 4.84
CA GLY A 247 -40.52 21.85 4.86
C GLY A 247 -39.53 21.35 3.80
N GLY A 248 -39.17 20.08 3.89
CA GLY A 248 -38.14 19.50 3.03
C GLY A 248 -38.41 18.10 2.50
N ILE A 249 -37.33 17.48 2.02
CA ILE A 249 -37.38 16.20 1.30
C ILE A 249 -37.12 15.04 2.26
N ALA A 250 -36.06 15.14 3.07
CA ALA A 250 -35.61 14.08 3.97
C ALA A 250 -36.49 13.88 5.22
N SER A 251 -37.50 14.73 5.43
CA SER A 251 -38.42 14.72 6.58
C SER A 251 -39.75 14.04 6.23
N ALA A 252 -40.30 13.30 7.20
CA ALA A 252 -41.49 12.48 7.01
C ALA A 252 -42.81 13.24 7.17
N THR A 253 -42.83 14.35 7.90
CA THR A 253 -44.05 14.98 8.44
C THR A 253 -44.42 16.31 7.79
N ASP A 254 -43.48 16.98 7.11
CA ASP A 254 -43.68 18.31 6.53
C ASP A 254 -43.81 18.27 4.98
N LYS A 255 -44.33 19.38 4.45
CA LYS A 255 -44.56 19.59 3.01
C LYS A 255 -43.60 20.66 2.51
N LEU A 256 -43.22 20.59 1.23
CA LEU A 256 -42.31 21.59 0.63
C LEU A 256 -42.84 23.02 0.79
N GLU A 257 -44.16 23.19 0.78
CA GLU A 257 -44.85 24.47 0.87
C GLU A 257 -45.09 24.96 2.31
N SER A 258 -44.92 24.11 3.33
CA SER A 258 -45.23 24.52 4.71
C SER A 258 -44.19 25.53 5.21
N LEU A 259 -44.63 26.73 5.60
CA LEU A 259 -43.79 27.69 6.30
C LEU A 259 -43.42 27.17 7.70
N GLN A 260 -42.17 27.40 8.09
CA GLN A 260 -41.63 27.03 9.40
C GLN A 260 -41.04 28.27 10.09
N PHE A 261 -41.17 28.29 11.41
CA PHE A 261 -41.04 29.44 12.31
C PHE A 261 -41.98 30.59 11.99
N THR A 262 -42.34 31.34 13.02
CA THR A 262 -42.91 32.68 12.91
C THR A 262 -41.81 33.69 12.53
N VAL A 263 -42.19 34.84 11.99
CA VAL A 263 -41.24 35.91 11.65
C VAL A 263 -40.53 36.41 12.92
N GLU A 264 -41.24 36.47 14.04
CA GLU A 264 -40.71 36.89 15.35
C GLU A 264 -39.62 35.94 15.85
N GLU A 265 -39.80 34.63 15.69
CA GLU A 265 -38.78 33.62 16.03
C GLU A 265 -37.55 33.76 15.13
N LEU A 266 -37.74 33.95 13.82
CA LEU A 266 -36.63 34.17 12.89
C LEU A 266 -35.87 35.46 13.21
N GLN A 267 -36.58 36.55 13.52
CA GLN A 267 -35.97 37.82 13.93
C GLN A 267 -35.19 37.69 15.24
N ALA A 268 -35.66 36.85 16.17
CA ALA A 268 -34.93 36.57 17.39
C ALA A 268 -33.57 35.89 17.10
N ILE A 269 -33.56 34.89 16.22
CA ILE A 269 -32.35 34.17 15.81
C ILE A 269 -31.38 35.11 15.05
N THR A 270 -31.89 35.86 14.07
CA THR A 270 -31.07 36.78 13.26
C THR A 270 -30.51 37.94 14.08
N THR A 271 -31.26 38.44 15.06
CA THR A 271 -30.79 39.44 16.01
C THR A 271 -29.64 38.90 16.87
N VAL A 272 -29.73 37.66 17.36
CA VAL A 272 -28.64 37.03 18.12
C VAL A 272 -27.40 36.86 17.26
N ASN A 273 -27.54 36.31 16.05
CA ASN A 273 -26.42 36.15 15.12
C ASN A 273 -25.69 37.49 14.91
N LYS A 274 -26.43 38.55 14.57
CA LYS A 274 -25.88 39.88 14.37
C LYS A 274 -25.19 40.44 15.61
N ASN A 275 -25.84 40.38 16.77
CA ASN A 275 -25.32 40.97 18.00
C ASN A 275 -24.10 40.24 18.56
N MET A 276 -23.93 38.96 18.24
CA MET A 276 -22.81 38.13 18.67
C MET A 276 -21.71 37.98 17.59
N GLY A 277 -21.79 38.77 16.50
CA GLY A 277 -20.73 38.84 15.49
C GLY A 277 -20.73 37.71 14.46
N GLY A 278 -21.85 36.99 14.29
CA GLY A 278 -22.00 35.99 13.24
C GLY A 278 -22.12 36.63 11.85
N THR A 279 -21.67 35.93 10.82
CA THR A 279 -21.60 36.42 9.43
C THR A 279 -22.99 36.58 8.82
N LEU A 280 -23.84 35.55 8.92
CA LEU A 280 -25.24 35.58 8.50
C LEU A 280 -26.07 34.48 9.15
N VAL A 281 -27.38 34.55 8.95
CA VAL A 281 -28.28 33.40 9.13
C VAL A 281 -28.70 32.88 7.75
N THR A 282 -28.66 31.56 7.59
CA THR A 282 -29.09 30.84 6.40
C THR A 282 -30.37 30.06 6.65
N ALA A 283 -31.21 29.91 5.64
CA ALA A 283 -32.45 29.15 5.74
C ALA A 283 -32.51 28.02 4.72
N HIS A 284 -32.86 26.82 5.18
CA HIS A 284 -33.43 25.78 4.33
C HIS A 284 -34.78 26.27 3.79
N CYS A 285 -34.88 26.46 2.47
CA CYS A 285 -36.13 26.88 1.86
C CYS A 285 -36.25 26.50 0.39
N TYR A 286 -37.40 25.98 -0.04
CA TYR A 286 -37.66 25.67 -1.45
C TYR A 286 -38.50 26.72 -2.20
N THR A 287 -39.61 27.21 -1.61
CA THR A 287 -40.63 28.02 -2.30
C THR A 287 -40.35 29.53 -2.27
N ALA A 288 -40.85 30.25 -3.27
CA ALA A 288 -40.84 31.72 -3.29
C ALA A 288 -41.47 32.34 -2.02
N GLU A 289 -42.60 31.80 -1.55
CA GLU A 289 -43.26 32.27 -0.32
C GLU A 289 -42.37 32.07 0.91
N GLY A 290 -41.75 30.89 1.05
CA GLY A 290 -40.83 30.60 2.15
C GLY A 290 -39.57 31.48 2.11
N VAL A 291 -39.08 31.82 0.93
CA VAL A 291 -37.95 32.75 0.77
C VAL A 291 -38.33 34.15 1.22
N ARG A 292 -39.50 34.66 0.80
CA ARG A 292 -40.01 35.97 1.27
C ARG A 292 -40.21 35.99 2.79
N HIS A 293 -40.72 34.89 3.35
CA HIS A 293 -40.86 34.69 4.80
C HIS A 293 -39.51 34.74 5.54
N ALA A 294 -38.51 34.02 5.03
CA ALA A 294 -37.15 34.04 5.58
C ALA A 294 -36.54 35.46 5.52
N ILE A 295 -36.71 36.17 4.40
CA ILE A 295 -36.25 37.56 4.24
C ILE A 295 -36.93 38.49 5.24
N ALA A 296 -38.23 38.33 5.49
CA ALA A 296 -38.96 39.10 6.52
C ALA A 296 -38.43 38.82 7.94
N GLY A 297 -37.95 37.59 8.18
CA GLY A 297 -37.24 37.19 9.38
C GLY A 297 -35.82 37.75 9.53
N GLY A 298 -35.28 38.40 8.50
CA GLY A 298 -33.91 38.95 8.47
C GLY A 298 -32.84 37.95 8.01
N VAL A 299 -33.23 36.81 7.44
CA VAL A 299 -32.31 35.82 6.86
C VAL A 299 -31.59 36.42 5.65
N ARG A 300 -30.31 36.10 5.50
CA ARG A 300 -29.45 36.65 4.43
C ARG A 300 -28.84 35.60 3.51
N GLY A 301 -29.04 34.32 3.78
CA GLY A 301 -28.70 33.23 2.87
C GLY A 301 -29.87 32.26 2.70
N ILE A 302 -30.18 31.91 1.46
CA ILE A 302 -31.19 30.90 1.13
C ILE A 302 -30.47 29.69 0.59
N GLU A 303 -30.75 28.53 1.18
CA GLU A 303 -30.28 27.24 0.73
C GLU A 303 -31.35 26.58 -0.14
N HIS A 304 -30.92 25.86 -1.18
CA HIS A 304 -31.77 25.20 -2.18
C HIS A 304 -32.49 26.21 -3.10
N GLY A 305 -33.55 26.87 -2.62
CA GLY A 305 -34.29 27.91 -3.35
C GLY A 305 -34.85 27.46 -4.70
N ASN A 306 -35.14 26.17 -4.88
CA ASN A 306 -35.42 25.60 -6.19
C ASN A 306 -36.64 26.22 -6.89
N MET A 307 -37.63 26.70 -6.12
CA MET A 307 -38.91 27.17 -6.64
C MET A 307 -39.07 28.70 -6.47
N ILE A 308 -37.98 29.47 -6.51
CA ILE A 308 -38.07 30.93 -6.58
C ILE A 308 -38.65 31.40 -7.92
N ASP A 309 -39.37 32.52 -7.88
CA ASP A 309 -39.88 33.23 -9.05
C ASP A 309 -39.04 34.50 -9.31
N PRO A 310 -39.16 35.14 -10.50
CA PRO A 310 -38.39 36.35 -10.83
C PRO A 310 -38.58 37.51 -9.84
N GLU A 311 -39.79 37.69 -9.31
CA GLU A 311 -40.08 38.74 -8.32
C GLU A 311 -39.30 38.51 -7.02
N THR A 312 -39.23 37.26 -6.57
CA THR A 312 -38.46 36.89 -5.38
C THR A 312 -36.97 37.00 -5.63
N ALA A 313 -36.48 36.61 -6.82
CA ALA A 313 -35.09 36.78 -7.20
C ALA A 313 -34.68 38.27 -7.19
N GLN A 314 -35.54 39.16 -7.70
CA GLN A 314 -35.31 40.60 -7.65
C GLN A 314 -35.27 41.12 -6.21
N LEU A 315 -36.21 40.70 -5.36
CA LEU A 315 -36.19 41.03 -3.93
C LEU A 315 -34.91 40.55 -3.25
N MET A 316 -34.43 39.34 -3.56
CA MET A 316 -33.18 38.81 -3.03
C MET A 316 -31.99 39.68 -3.42
N ALA A 317 -31.91 40.08 -4.69
CA ALA A 317 -30.84 40.96 -5.18
C ALA A 317 -30.87 42.34 -4.48
N GLU A 318 -32.06 42.96 -4.37
CA GLU A 318 -32.25 44.25 -3.68
C GLU A 318 -31.84 44.21 -2.21
N LYS A 319 -32.09 43.09 -1.53
CA LYS A 319 -31.72 42.89 -0.11
C LYS A 319 -30.31 42.32 0.07
N GLY A 320 -29.60 42.03 -1.01
CA GLY A 320 -28.28 41.38 -0.99
C GLY A 320 -28.33 40.00 -0.31
N VAL A 321 -29.38 39.24 -0.52
CA VAL A 321 -29.54 37.87 0.00
C VAL A 321 -28.79 36.90 -0.93
N PHE A 322 -28.01 35.99 -0.35
CA PHE A 322 -27.29 34.97 -1.11
C PHE A 322 -28.21 33.79 -1.44
N LEU A 323 -27.95 33.12 -2.55
CA LEU A 323 -28.59 31.85 -2.91
C LEU A 323 -27.53 30.75 -3.02
N THR A 324 -27.76 29.60 -2.39
CA THR A 324 -26.88 28.43 -2.49
C THR A 324 -27.71 27.22 -2.97
N PRO A 325 -27.88 27.02 -4.29
CA PRO A 325 -28.56 25.85 -4.85
C PRO A 325 -27.77 24.56 -4.60
N THR A 326 -28.42 23.41 -4.62
CA THR A 326 -27.81 22.08 -4.35
C THR A 326 -28.34 21.04 -5.35
N LEU A 327 -28.11 21.28 -6.65
CA LEU A 327 -28.83 20.62 -7.74
C LEU A 327 -28.41 19.15 -7.97
N ALA A 328 -27.16 18.82 -7.68
CA ALA A 328 -26.55 17.52 -7.87
C ALA A 328 -27.20 16.49 -6.96
N LEU A 329 -27.57 16.85 -5.73
CA LEU A 329 -28.26 15.95 -4.81
C LEU A 329 -29.53 15.39 -5.47
N HIS A 330 -30.40 16.27 -5.98
CA HIS A 330 -31.67 15.88 -6.58
C HIS A 330 -31.50 14.98 -7.81
N THR A 331 -30.44 15.22 -8.58
CA THR A 331 -30.12 14.40 -9.77
C THR A 331 -29.51 13.06 -9.38
N PHE A 332 -28.59 13.05 -8.42
CA PHE A 332 -27.80 11.88 -8.05
C PHE A 332 -28.62 10.83 -7.31
N VAL A 333 -29.44 11.24 -6.34
CA VAL A 333 -30.27 10.32 -5.54
C VAL A 333 -31.47 9.77 -6.30
N THR A 334 -31.62 10.08 -7.60
CA THR A 334 -32.61 9.47 -8.50
C THR A 334 -31.99 8.49 -9.49
N MET A 335 -30.65 8.33 -9.49
CA MET A 335 -29.93 7.43 -10.40
C MET A 335 -29.58 6.09 -9.73
N PRO A 336 -29.74 4.94 -10.40
CA PRO A 336 -29.25 3.66 -9.86
C PRO A 336 -27.72 3.60 -9.72
N PRO A 337 -27.16 2.99 -8.66
CA PRO A 337 -27.86 2.34 -7.54
C PRO A 337 -28.20 3.27 -6.37
N TYR A 338 -27.98 4.58 -6.51
CA TYR A 338 -28.15 5.59 -5.45
C TYR A 338 -29.61 5.93 -5.15
N ASP A 339 -30.52 5.64 -6.08
CA ASP A 339 -31.98 5.71 -5.90
C ASP A 339 -32.48 4.96 -4.66
N LYS A 340 -31.78 3.90 -4.26
CA LYS A 340 -32.08 3.11 -3.06
C LYS A 340 -31.75 3.81 -1.74
N PHE A 341 -30.99 4.91 -1.80
CA PHE A 341 -30.59 5.67 -0.61
C PHE A 341 -31.75 6.52 -0.07
N GLU A 342 -32.74 6.80 -0.92
CA GLU A 342 -33.87 7.70 -0.67
C GLU A 342 -35.19 6.93 -0.50
N THR A 343 -36.17 7.55 0.17
CA THR A 343 -37.52 6.98 0.30
C THR A 343 -38.36 7.21 -0.97
N PRO A 344 -39.41 6.39 -1.23
CA PRO A 344 -40.31 6.63 -2.37
C PRO A 344 -41.01 8.00 -2.35
N ASP A 345 -41.26 8.57 -1.17
CA ASP A 345 -41.80 9.94 -1.05
C ASP A 345 -40.72 10.99 -1.37
N GLY A 346 -39.52 10.80 -0.83
CA GLY A 346 -38.36 11.64 -1.14
C GLY A 346 -38.05 11.69 -2.63
N LEU A 347 -38.10 10.56 -3.34
CA LEU A 347 -37.92 10.49 -4.80
C LEU A 347 -38.97 11.32 -5.56
N ARG A 348 -40.24 11.29 -5.12
CA ARG A 348 -41.30 12.13 -5.72
C ARG A 348 -41.04 13.62 -5.50
N LYS A 349 -40.69 14.00 -4.26
CA LYS A 349 -40.35 15.40 -3.92
C LYS A 349 -39.12 15.88 -4.70
N ASN A 350 -38.08 15.06 -4.82
CA ASN A 350 -36.86 15.35 -5.59
C ASN A 350 -37.15 15.64 -7.07
N ALA A 351 -38.05 14.88 -7.70
CA ALA A 351 -38.44 15.13 -9.10
C ALA A 351 -39.06 16.53 -9.30
N ILE A 352 -39.91 16.97 -8.36
CA ILE A 352 -40.55 18.30 -8.42
C ILE A 352 -39.50 19.41 -8.29
N VAL A 353 -38.62 19.30 -7.30
CA VAL A 353 -37.64 20.37 -7.02
C VAL A 353 -36.47 20.39 -8.01
N GLY A 354 -36.12 19.25 -8.62
CA GLY A 354 -35.05 19.16 -9.62
C GLY A 354 -35.33 20.03 -10.84
N ASP A 355 -36.51 19.86 -11.44
CA ASP A 355 -36.93 20.62 -12.62
C ASP A 355 -37.11 22.11 -12.32
N ALA A 356 -37.61 22.44 -11.13
CA ALA A 356 -37.75 23.82 -10.71
C ALA A 356 -36.39 24.49 -10.48
N GLY A 357 -35.45 23.79 -9.86
CA GLY A 357 -34.13 24.32 -9.50
C GLY A 357 -33.32 24.80 -10.71
N ILE A 358 -33.45 24.12 -11.85
CA ILE A 358 -32.82 24.54 -13.12
C ILE A 358 -33.31 25.93 -13.55
N ARG A 359 -34.61 26.24 -13.40
CA ARG A 359 -35.16 27.56 -13.71
C ARG A 359 -34.82 28.58 -12.62
N GLY A 360 -34.92 28.18 -11.36
CA GLY A 360 -34.67 29.05 -10.21
C GLY A 360 -33.26 29.66 -10.23
N ILE A 361 -32.22 28.86 -10.51
CA ILE A 361 -30.85 29.38 -10.59
C ILE A 361 -30.69 30.40 -11.73
N GLY A 362 -31.37 30.20 -12.87
CA GLY A 362 -31.38 31.17 -13.97
C GLY A 362 -32.01 32.50 -13.57
N TYR A 363 -33.18 32.47 -12.91
CA TYR A 363 -33.84 33.69 -12.42
C TYR A 363 -32.97 34.46 -11.41
N ALA A 364 -32.26 33.76 -10.53
CA ALA A 364 -31.35 34.37 -9.58
C ALA A 364 -30.19 35.09 -10.26
N GLU A 365 -29.55 34.44 -11.23
CA GLU A 365 -28.44 35.04 -12.00
C GLU A 365 -28.92 36.25 -12.81
N ASP A 366 -30.05 36.14 -13.52
CA ASP A 366 -30.63 37.24 -14.30
C ASP A 366 -30.97 38.47 -13.43
N ALA A 367 -31.42 38.25 -12.20
CA ALA A 367 -31.72 39.31 -11.24
C ALA A 367 -30.47 39.90 -10.54
N GLY A 368 -29.29 39.30 -10.72
CA GLY A 368 -28.05 39.73 -10.06
C GLY A 368 -27.92 39.28 -8.60
N VAL A 369 -28.61 38.21 -8.22
CA VAL A 369 -28.42 37.55 -6.90
C VAL A 369 -27.02 36.95 -6.85
N ILE A 370 -26.35 37.06 -5.69
CA ILE A 370 -25.06 36.39 -5.51
C ILE A 370 -25.31 34.91 -5.23
N VAL A 371 -25.10 34.09 -6.25
CA VAL A 371 -25.23 32.64 -6.17
C VAL A 371 -23.91 32.01 -5.70
N CYS A 372 -23.98 31.05 -4.78
CA CYS A 372 -22.85 30.29 -4.27
C CYS A 372 -22.94 28.81 -4.70
N TYR A 373 -21.79 28.16 -4.77
CA TYR A 373 -21.72 26.72 -4.98
C TYR A 373 -22.11 25.99 -3.69
N GLY A 374 -22.97 24.99 -3.81
CA GLY A 374 -23.45 24.18 -2.71
C GLY A 374 -23.83 22.81 -3.24
N THR A 375 -23.59 21.78 -2.45
CA THR A 375 -23.84 20.39 -2.89
C THR A 375 -24.84 19.66 -2.02
N ASP A 376 -24.97 20.07 -0.76
CA ASP A 376 -25.66 19.32 0.29
C ASP A 376 -25.05 17.92 0.50
N THR A 377 -23.72 17.84 0.31
CA THR A 377 -22.99 16.58 0.36
C THR A 377 -22.90 16.07 1.80
N THR A 378 -23.17 14.78 1.94
CA THR A 378 -22.93 13.93 3.11
C THR A 378 -21.80 12.95 2.83
N GLY A 379 -21.32 12.22 3.84
CA GLY A 379 -20.32 11.17 3.67
C GLY A 379 -20.65 10.20 2.52
N PRO A 380 -21.79 9.49 2.56
CA PRO A 380 -22.18 8.54 1.51
C PRO A 380 -22.31 9.13 0.10
N THR A 381 -22.55 10.44 0.00
CA THR A 381 -22.73 11.15 -1.26
C THR A 381 -21.50 11.93 -1.71
N LEU A 382 -20.36 11.81 -1.02
CA LEU A 382 -19.14 12.56 -1.31
C LEU A 382 -18.67 12.49 -2.78
N VAL A 383 -18.94 11.38 -3.46
CA VAL A 383 -18.65 11.19 -4.89
C VAL A 383 -19.35 12.23 -5.78
N MET A 384 -20.46 12.82 -5.34
CA MET A 384 -21.24 13.78 -6.13
C MET A 384 -20.81 15.23 -5.89
N GLN A 385 -19.90 15.50 -4.95
CA GLN A 385 -19.51 16.85 -4.56
C GLN A 385 -19.04 17.69 -5.75
N THR A 386 -18.28 17.10 -6.66
CA THR A 386 -17.78 17.75 -7.88
C THR A 386 -18.76 17.66 -9.06
N TYR A 387 -19.73 16.75 -8.98
CA TYR A 387 -20.73 16.56 -10.04
C TYR A 387 -21.69 17.74 -10.17
N GLU A 388 -21.82 18.58 -9.13
CA GLU A 388 -22.54 19.87 -9.21
C GLU A 388 -21.95 20.79 -10.29
N PHE A 389 -20.64 20.75 -10.58
CA PHE A 389 -20.06 21.46 -11.73
C PHE A 389 -20.64 20.96 -13.06
N VAL A 390 -20.78 19.64 -13.22
CA VAL A 390 -21.36 19.03 -14.42
C VAL A 390 -22.81 19.47 -14.58
N VAL A 391 -23.60 19.46 -13.50
CA VAL A 391 -25.01 19.90 -13.53
C VAL A 391 -25.12 21.37 -13.90
N ARG A 392 -24.37 22.26 -13.22
CA ARG A 392 -24.42 23.71 -13.47
C ARG A 392 -23.89 24.11 -14.83
N SER A 393 -22.87 23.42 -15.36
CA SER A 393 -22.30 23.70 -16.69
C SER A 393 -23.31 23.56 -17.84
N LYS A 394 -24.39 22.78 -17.63
CA LYS A 394 -25.48 22.62 -18.60
C LYS A 394 -26.46 23.79 -18.61
N ILE A 395 -26.37 24.68 -17.61
CA ILE A 395 -27.35 25.74 -17.35
C ILE A 395 -26.67 27.11 -17.46
N LEU A 396 -25.45 27.24 -16.92
CA LEU A 396 -24.74 28.50 -16.78
C LEU A 396 -23.34 28.43 -17.44
N PRO A 397 -22.80 29.56 -17.92
CA PRO A 397 -21.45 29.62 -18.46
C PRO A 397 -20.38 29.26 -17.42
N SER A 398 -19.31 28.58 -17.85
CA SER A 398 -18.19 28.15 -17.00
C SER A 398 -17.63 29.24 -16.06
N PRO A 399 -17.38 30.50 -16.52
CA PRO A 399 -16.89 31.56 -15.62
C PRO A 399 -17.86 31.93 -14.49
N VAL A 400 -19.18 31.86 -14.75
CA VAL A 400 -20.21 32.14 -13.74
C VAL A 400 -20.18 31.06 -12.67
N VAL A 401 -20.20 29.78 -13.07
CA VAL A 401 -20.15 28.64 -12.14
C VAL A 401 -18.86 28.65 -11.32
N LEU A 402 -17.72 28.98 -11.94
CA LEU A 402 -16.45 29.07 -11.21
C LEU A 402 -16.48 30.15 -10.14
N ARG A 403 -17.08 31.33 -10.39
CA ARG A 403 -17.27 32.38 -9.37
C ARG A 403 -18.10 31.90 -8.18
N GLN A 404 -19.15 31.11 -8.45
CA GLN A 404 -20.01 30.54 -7.42
C GLN A 404 -19.20 29.66 -6.45
N ALA A 405 -18.22 28.89 -6.95
CA ALA A 405 -17.36 28.01 -6.15
C ALA A 405 -16.07 28.67 -5.63
N THR A 406 -15.89 29.97 -5.86
CA THR A 406 -14.69 30.70 -5.47
C THR A 406 -15.06 32.02 -4.78
N ILE A 407 -15.03 33.14 -5.50
CA ILE A 407 -15.21 34.49 -4.91
C ILE A 407 -16.58 34.72 -4.28
N ASN A 408 -17.66 34.12 -4.80
CA ASN A 408 -19.00 34.29 -4.22
C ASN A 408 -19.11 33.54 -2.89
N GLY A 409 -18.58 32.30 -2.84
CA GLY A 409 -18.50 31.54 -1.60
C GLY A 409 -17.63 32.24 -0.56
N ALA A 410 -16.48 32.78 -0.97
CA ALA A 410 -15.60 33.57 -0.11
C ALA A 410 -16.32 34.78 0.49
N LYS A 411 -17.09 35.50 -0.34
CA LYS A 411 -17.92 36.62 0.11
C LYS A 411 -19.01 36.20 1.10
N GLN A 412 -19.67 35.07 0.87
CA GLN A 412 -20.72 34.57 1.76
C GLN A 412 -20.17 34.19 3.14
N VAL A 413 -18.97 33.63 3.22
CA VAL A 413 -18.33 33.27 4.50
C VAL A 413 -17.51 34.41 5.13
N GLY A 414 -17.55 35.61 4.56
CA GLY A 414 -16.87 36.80 5.11
C GLY A 414 -15.35 36.84 4.86
N MET A 415 -14.88 36.18 3.80
CA MET A 415 -13.46 36.02 3.44
C MET A 415 -13.14 36.53 2.02
N ASP A 416 -13.92 37.48 1.49
CA ASP A 416 -13.62 38.15 0.22
C ASP A 416 -12.23 38.80 0.26
N GLY A 417 -11.43 38.68 -0.82
CA GLY A 417 -10.03 39.11 -0.81
C GLY A 417 -9.06 38.16 -0.10
N LYS A 418 -9.55 37.10 0.57
CA LYS A 418 -8.73 36.14 1.34
C LYS A 418 -8.82 34.71 0.81
N LEU A 419 -9.99 34.30 0.34
CA LEU A 419 -10.24 32.98 -0.24
C LEU A 419 -10.88 33.15 -1.63
N GLY A 420 -10.84 32.09 -2.46
CA GLY A 420 -11.47 32.09 -3.78
C GLY A 420 -10.75 32.92 -4.84
N GLU A 421 -9.59 33.51 -4.53
CA GLU A 421 -8.74 34.20 -5.50
C GLU A 421 -7.26 34.19 -5.10
N LEU A 422 -6.38 34.36 -6.08
CA LEU A 422 -4.93 34.29 -5.92
C LEU A 422 -4.32 35.68 -6.13
N VAL A 423 -4.46 36.51 -5.09
CA VAL A 423 -3.99 37.90 -5.05
C VAL A 423 -3.09 38.11 -3.83
N GLU A 424 -2.32 39.19 -3.79
CA GLU A 424 -1.45 39.48 -2.67
C GLU A 424 -2.22 39.52 -1.33
N GLY A 425 -1.74 38.76 -0.35
CA GLY A 425 -2.33 38.65 0.98
C GLY A 425 -3.50 37.68 1.11
N SER A 426 -3.89 36.95 0.04
CA SER A 426 -4.82 35.83 0.12
C SER A 426 -4.13 34.57 0.66
N PHE A 427 -4.92 33.60 1.13
CA PHE A 427 -4.38 32.29 1.52
C PHE A 427 -3.86 31.56 0.28
N ALA A 428 -2.77 30.81 0.44
CA ALA A 428 -2.22 29.95 -0.61
C ALA A 428 -3.03 28.65 -0.72
N ASP A 429 -4.31 28.81 -1.08
CA ASP A 429 -5.28 27.76 -1.34
C ASP A 429 -5.49 27.70 -2.86
N LEU A 430 -4.94 26.67 -3.51
CA LEU A 430 -4.93 26.59 -4.97
C LEU A 430 -4.88 25.15 -5.49
N LEU A 431 -5.26 25.01 -6.75
CA LEU A 431 -5.30 23.78 -7.51
C LEU A 431 -4.46 23.92 -8.77
N PHE A 432 -3.75 22.86 -9.14
CA PHE A 432 -3.17 22.73 -10.48
C PHE A 432 -4.11 21.86 -11.29
N VAL A 433 -4.70 22.43 -12.34
CA VAL A 433 -5.57 21.70 -13.27
C VAL A 433 -4.99 21.72 -14.68
N LYS A 434 -5.19 20.65 -15.45
CA LYS A 434 -4.68 20.55 -16.83
C LYS A 434 -5.52 21.35 -17.82
N GLU A 435 -6.82 21.39 -17.59
CA GLU A 435 -7.81 22.01 -18.48
C GLU A 435 -8.23 23.38 -17.93
N ASN A 436 -8.61 24.31 -18.82
CA ASN A 436 -9.03 25.65 -18.44
C ASN A 436 -10.46 25.63 -17.83
N PRO A 437 -10.63 25.88 -16.52
CA PRO A 437 -11.96 25.82 -15.90
C PRO A 437 -12.87 26.99 -16.31
N LEU A 438 -12.32 28.05 -16.94
CA LEU A 438 -13.12 29.14 -17.51
C LEU A 438 -13.73 28.78 -18.87
N GLU A 439 -13.18 27.76 -19.55
CA GLU A 439 -13.75 27.21 -20.78
C GLU A 439 -14.68 26.04 -20.47
N ASP A 440 -14.19 25.03 -19.73
CA ASP A 440 -14.98 23.88 -19.28
C ASP A 440 -14.88 23.69 -17.76
N VAL A 441 -15.85 24.23 -17.02
CA VAL A 441 -15.91 24.07 -15.57
C VAL A 441 -16.23 22.62 -15.15
N ALA A 442 -16.87 21.83 -16.01
CA ALA A 442 -17.15 20.42 -15.72
C ALA A 442 -15.87 19.57 -15.68
N SER A 443 -14.75 20.08 -16.20
CA SER A 443 -13.42 19.47 -16.03
C SER A 443 -13.01 19.29 -14.57
N LEU A 444 -13.58 20.06 -13.64
CA LEU A 444 -13.31 19.94 -12.21
C LEU A 444 -13.89 18.64 -11.59
N ASP A 445 -14.80 17.95 -12.29
CA ASP A 445 -15.29 16.62 -11.89
C ASP A 445 -14.33 15.48 -12.28
N ARG A 446 -13.44 15.72 -13.26
CA ARG A 446 -12.45 14.74 -13.74
C ARG A 446 -11.21 14.68 -12.83
N ILE A 447 -11.39 14.42 -11.54
CA ILE A 447 -10.36 14.54 -10.50
C ILE A 447 -9.09 13.73 -10.81
N LYS A 448 -9.20 12.51 -11.35
CA LYS A 448 -8.03 11.66 -11.65
C LYS A 448 -7.22 12.20 -12.83
N GLU A 449 -7.88 12.71 -13.85
CA GLU A 449 -7.22 13.14 -15.10
C GLU A 449 -6.75 14.60 -15.03
N ASN A 450 -7.56 15.46 -14.42
CA ASN A 450 -7.42 16.92 -14.48
C ASN A 450 -6.79 17.54 -13.22
N LEU A 451 -7.15 17.08 -12.00
CA LEU A 451 -6.66 17.67 -10.75
C LEU A 451 -5.27 17.13 -10.35
N MET A 452 -4.24 17.87 -10.69
CA MET A 452 -2.84 17.45 -10.56
C MET A 452 -2.23 17.75 -9.19
N LEU A 453 -2.63 18.85 -8.56
CA LEU A 453 -2.11 19.24 -7.26
C LEU A 453 -3.19 19.98 -6.47
N VAL A 454 -3.26 19.71 -5.17
CA VAL A 454 -4.07 20.48 -4.22
C VAL A 454 -3.13 21.08 -3.18
N MET A 455 -3.23 22.40 -2.99
CA MET A 455 -2.53 23.14 -1.96
C MET A 455 -3.54 23.81 -1.03
N LYS A 456 -3.34 23.66 0.27
CA LYS A 456 -4.12 24.34 1.33
C LYS A 456 -3.16 24.99 2.30
N ASP A 457 -3.38 26.26 2.64
CA ASP A 457 -2.52 27.03 3.53
C ASP A 457 -1.03 26.96 3.11
N GLY A 458 -0.75 26.96 1.80
CA GLY A 458 0.61 26.85 1.26
C GLY A 458 1.24 25.46 1.35
N ARG A 459 0.53 24.47 1.89
CA ARG A 459 1.00 23.08 1.99
C ARG A 459 0.44 22.26 0.85
N ILE A 460 1.32 21.53 0.17
CA ILE A 460 0.90 20.58 -0.86
C ILE A 460 0.28 19.37 -0.15
N VAL A 461 -1.03 19.16 -0.28
CA VAL A 461 -1.73 18.07 0.42
C VAL A 461 -1.99 16.86 -0.48
N LYS A 462 -1.98 17.07 -1.80
CA LYS A 462 -2.11 16.05 -2.83
C LYS A 462 -1.31 16.48 -4.06
N SER A 463 -0.59 15.55 -4.68
CA SER A 463 0.14 15.78 -5.92
C SER A 463 0.17 14.50 -6.75
N GLN A 464 -0.10 14.66 -8.05
CA GLN A 464 0.09 13.67 -9.10
C GLN A 464 1.22 14.10 -10.06
N ILE A 465 1.93 15.19 -9.74
CA ILE A 465 3.01 15.75 -10.56
C ILE A 465 4.32 15.07 -10.14
N PRO A 466 5.04 14.40 -11.07
CA PRO A 466 6.32 13.76 -10.77
C PRO A 466 7.31 14.73 -10.13
N GLY A 467 7.96 14.30 -9.05
CA GLY A 467 8.94 15.10 -8.31
C GLY A 467 8.37 16.09 -7.29
N ILE A 468 7.05 16.37 -7.30
CA ILE A 468 6.41 17.24 -6.31
C ILE A 468 5.67 16.38 -5.30
N ARG A 469 6.13 16.36 -4.04
CA ARG A 469 5.56 15.51 -2.99
C ARG A 469 4.58 16.27 -2.11
N PRO A 470 3.47 15.64 -1.66
CA PRO A 470 2.66 16.18 -0.59
C PRO A 470 3.45 16.28 0.71
N GLU A 471 3.22 17.34 1.48
CA GLU A 471 3.63 17.41 2.87
C GLU A 471 2.89 16.33 3.66
N ARG A 472 3.63 15.34 4.18
CA ARG A 472 3.08 14.26 5.01
C ARG A 472 3.52 14.49 6.45
N ASN A 473 2.56 14.58 7.38
CA ASN A 473 2.81 14.64 8.82
C ASN A 473 3.16 13.28 9.45
N CYS A 474 3.64 12.31 8.66
CA CYS A 474 3.89 10.95 9.14
C CYS A 474 5.41 10.73 9.32
N ASN A 475 5.92 10.99 10.52
CA ASN A 475 7.29 10.64 10.93
C ASN A 475 7.33 9.18 11.46
N ALA A 476 7.13 8.20 10.57
CA ALA A 476 7.22 6.80 10.95
C ALA A 476 8.68 6.43 11.29
N LYS A 477 8.95 6.08 12.55
CA LYS A 477 10.24 5.55 13.00
C LYS A 477 10.12 4.08 13.34
N TRP A 478 11.17 3.30 13.11
CA TRP A 478 11.28 1.91 13.50
C TRP A 478 12.66 1.63 14.08
N SER A 479 12.74 0.60 14.91
CA SER A 479 13.98 0.10 15.51
C SER A 479 14.18 -1.37 15.17
N GLN A 480 15.40 -1.85 15.38
CA GLN A 480 15.75 -3.25 15.20
C GLN A 480 14.86 -4.16 16.06
N GLY A 481 14.25 -5.17 15.46
CA GLY A 481 13.33 -6.12 16.08
C GLY A 481 11.89 -5.59 16.25
N SER A 482 11.58 -4.38 15.79
CA SER A 482 10.22 -3.83 15.90
C SER A 482 9.24 -4.52 14.95
N VAL A 483 7.95 -4.51 15.31
CA VAL A 483 6.86 -5.04 14.47
C VAL A 483 6.83 -4.34 13.10
N LEU A 484 7.10 -3.03 13.10
CA LEU A 484 7.10 -2.24 11.87
C LEU A 484 8.29 -2.60 10.95
N GLU A 485 9.47 -2.84 11.51
CA GLU A 485 10.61 -3.35 10.73
C GLU A 485 10.29 -4.71 10.08
N ALA A 486 9.72 -5.65 10.84
CA ALA A 486 9.34 -6.96 10.32
C ALA A 486 8.27 -6.87 9.21
N ALA A 487 7.30 -5.97 9.36
CA ALA A 487 6.31 -5.68 8.34
C ALA A 487 6.95 -5.12 7.06
N PHE A 488 7.90 -4.18 7.18
CA PHE A 488 8.62 -3.63 6.02
C PHE A 488 9.54 -4.64 5.34
N GLN A 489 10.19 -5.53 6.08
CA GLN A 489 10.97 -6.62 5.50
C GLN A 489 10.09 -7.60 4.71
N THR A 490 8.89 -7.89 5.23
CA THR A 490 7.88 -8.72 4.55
C THR A 490 7.42 -8.02 3.26
N PHE A 491 7.05 -6.75 3.35
CA PHE A 491 6.64 -5.94 2.20
C PHE A 491 7.74 -5.86 1.12
N GLY A 492 9.00 -5.67 1.51
CA GLY A 492 10.11 -5.72 0.57
C GLY A 492 10.22 -7.07 -0.15
N GLY A 493 9.97 -8.17 0.56
CA GLY A 493 9.87 -9.51 -0.04
C GLY A 493 8.66 -9.69 -0.97
N ASP A 494 7.51 -9.12 -0.62
CA ASP A 494 6.31 -9.13 -1.47
C ASP A 494 6.55 -8.38 -2.78
N VAL A 495 7.25 -7.24 -2.73
CA VAL A 495 7.64 -6.50 -3.94
C VAL A 495 8.56 -7.36 -4.82
N VAL A 496 9.55 -8.05 -4.24
CA VAL A 496 10.41 -8.98 -5.00
C VAL A 496 9.56 -10.04 -5.70
N GLN A 497 8.61 -10.65 -4.99
CA GLN A 497 7.72 -11.68 -5.54
C GLN A 497 6.82 -11.14 -6.66
N ALA A 498 6.20 -9.98 -6.46
CA ALA A 498 5.33 -9.35 -7.46
C ALA A 498 6.10 -8.98 -8.74
N VAL A 499 7.30 -8.42 -8.58
CA VAL A 499 8.15 -8.01 -9.71
C VAL A 499 8.73 -9.23 -10.42
N GLN A 500 9.01 -10.32 -9.71
CA GLN A 500 9.35 -11.61 -10.32
C GLN A 500 8.19 -12.17 -11.15
N ALA A 501 6.96 -12.13 -10.64
CA ALA A 501 5.78 -12.56 -11.40
C ALA A 501 5.57 -11.72 -12.67
N LEU A 502 5.82 -10.40 -12.61
CA LEU A 502 5.80 -9.52 -13.78
C LEU A 502 6.83 -9.96 -14.83
N LYS A 503 8.05 -10.31 -14.40
CA LYS A 503 9.12 -10.81 -15.29
C LYS A 503 8.72 -12.12 -15.97
N GLU A 504 8.07 -13.02 -15.25
CA GLU A 504 7.63 -14.33 -15.76
C GLU A 504 6.44 -14.22 -16.71
N ALA A 505 5.49 -13.31 -16.43
CA ALA A 505 4.34 -13.05 -17.28
C ALA A 505 4.71 -12.43 -18.64
N LYS A 506 5.88 -11.77 -18.73
CA LYS A 506 6.42 -11.14 -19.96
C LYS A 506 5.38 -10.31 -20.73
N PRO A 507 4.72 -9.31 -20.10
CA PRO A 507 3.73 -8.48 -20.78
C PRO A 507 4.35 -7.64 -21.92
N ASN A 508 3.47 -7.05 -22.73
CA ASN A 508 3.88 -6.11 -23.78
C ASN A 508 4.63 -4.90 -23.19
N LYS A 509 5.72 -4.51 -23.85
CA LYS A 509 6.56 -3.38 -23.47
C LYS A 509 5.87 -2.05 -23.81
N THR A 510 5.12 -1.48 -22.86
CA THR A 510 4.39 -0.22 -23.06
C THR A 510 5.04 0.95 -22.31
N ASN A 511 4.78 2.19 -22.75
CA ASN A 511 5.19 3.40 -22.03
C ASN A 511 4.56 3.48 -20.63
N SER A 512 3.35 2.94 -20.47
CA SER A 512 2.69 2.83 -19.17
C SER A 512 3.51 1.94 -18.22
N LEU A 513 3.90 0.73 -18.65
CA LEU A 513 4.72 -0.17 -17.85
C LEU A 513 6.08 0.48 -17.49
N LYS A 514 6.69 1.19 -18.45
CA LYS A 514 7.93 1.93 -18.21
C LYS A 514 7.76 3.00 -17.12
N THR A 515 6.68 3.78 -17.20
CA THR A 515 6.37 4.86 -16.25
C THR A 515 6.13 4.32 -14.85
N GLU A 516 5.38 3.21 -14.71
CA GLU A 516 5.12 2.56 -13.43
C GLU A 516 6.41 2.05 -12.76
N LEU A 517 7.29 1.39 -13.51
CA LEU A 517 8.58 0.92 -12.97
C LEU A 517 9.50 2.08 -12.57
N LEU A 518 9.52 3.18 -13.35
CA LEU A 518 10.28 4.39 -12.98
C LEU A 518 9.70 5.08 -11.73
N SER A 519 8.38 5.11 -11.60
CA SER A 519 7.68 5.65 -10.42
C SER A 519 8.00 4.83 -9.16
N LEU A 520 8.05 3.51 -9.28
CA LEU A 520 8.44 2.62 -8.19
C LEU A 520 9.92 2.82 -7.79
N LEU A 521 10.81 2.98 -8.77
CA LEU A 521 12.22 3.32 -8.51
C LEU A 521 12.39 4.68 -7.85
N ALA A 522 11.61 5.69 -8.26
CA ALA A 522 11.58 6.99 -7.60
C ALA A 522 11.16 6.82 -6.12
N SER A 523 10.12 6.04 -5.85
CA SER A 523 9.66 5.77 -4.47
C SER A 523 10.75 5.15 -3.59
N PHE A 524 11.63 4.29 -4.13
CA PHE A 524 12.78 3.77 -3.37
C PHE A 524 13.83 4.83 -3.04
N ARG A 525 14.09 5.76 -3.97
CA ARG A 525 14.99 6.91 -3.71
C ARG A 525 14.43 7.78 -2.60
N ASP A 526 13.14 8.07 -2.67
CA ASP A 526 12.40 8.85 -1.66
C ASP A 526 12.51 8.21 -0.26
N LEU A 527 12.31 6.89 -0.19
CA LEU A 527 12.46 6.13 1.06
C LEU A 527 13.90 6.16 1.58
N LYS A 528 14.90 6.12 0.70
CA LYS A 528 16.31 6.20 1.07
C LYS A 528 16.67 7.55 1.66
N GLU A 529 16.23 8.65 1.05
CA GLU A 529 16.37 10.01 1.56
C GLU A 529 15.69 10.17 2.93
N TYR A 530 14.48 9.62 3.08
CA TYR A 530 13.76 9.61 4.35
C TYR A 530 14.55 8.87 5.43
N CYS A 531 15.01 7.64 5.13
CA CYS A 531 15.84 6.85 6.03
C CYS A 531 17.11 7.61 6.46
N GLN A 532 17.82 8.22 5.51
CA GLN A 532 19.04 8.99 5.77
C GLN A 532 18.78 10.21 6.65
N SER A 533 17.76 11.01 6.33
CA SER A 533 17.39 12.20 7.10
C SER A 533 16.87 11.89 8.51
N SER A 534 16.37 10.67 8.71
CA SER A 534 15.78 10.23 9.98
C SER A 534 16.66 9.29 10.80
N ASP A 535 17.89 9.02 10.35
CA ASP A 535 18.82 8.03 10.94
C ASP A 535 18.19 6.63 11.12
N LEU A 536 17.52 6.15 10.06
CA LEU A 536 16.85 4.85 10.02
C LEU A 536 17.52 3.89 9.02
N PRO A 537 17.53 2.57 9.30
CA PRO A 537 18.07 1.59 8.37
C PRO A 537 17.17 1.48 7.12
N TYR A 538 17.79 1.39 5.94
CA TYR A 538 17.07 1.21 4.68
C TYR A 538 16.80 -0.27 4.40
N LEU A 539 15.52 -0.68 4.46
CA LEU A 539 15.10 -2.08 4.43
C LEU A 539 14.73 -2.62 3.03
N PHE A 540 14.69 -1.77 2.01
CA PHE A 540 14.10 -2.10 0.69
C PHE A 540 15.12 -2.39 -0.41
N ALA A 541 16.40 -2.56 -0.08
CA ALA A 541 17.47 -2.77 -1.05
C ALA A 541 17.23 -3.97 -1.99
N ARG A 542 16.64 -5.06 -1.48
CA ARG A 542 16.25 -6.24 -2.27
C ARG A 542 15.20 -5.91 -3.33
N ALA A 543 14.13 -5.24 -2.90
CA ALA A 543 13.02 -4.85 -3.76
C ALA A 543 13.50 -3.89 -4.87
N GLU A 544 14.28 -2.88 -4.49
CA GLU A 544 14.89 -1.93 -5.42
C GLU A 544 15.73 -2.65 -6.48
N ARG A 545 16.59 -3.59 -6.06
CA ARG A 545 17.45 -4.38 -6.96
C ARG A 545 16.64 -5.22 -7.94
N GLN A 546 15.58 -5.89 -7.49
CA GLN A 546 14.71 -6.69 -8.36
C GLN A 546 13.97 -5.82 -9.39
N VAL A 547 13.52 -4.62 -9.00
CA VAL A 547 12.87 -3.67 -9.93
C VAL A 547 13.85 -3.17 -10.98
N GLN A 548 15.09 -2.85 -10.60
CA GLN A 548 16.15 -2.47 -11.54
C GLN A 548 16.46 -3.60 -12.54
N ASP A 549 16.53 -4.85 -12.08
CA ASP A 549 16.76 -6.00 -12.94
C ASP A 549 15.65 -6.18 -13.98
N VAL A 550 14.39 -6.09 -13.55
CA VAL A 550 13.23 -6.24 -14.42
C VAL A 550 13.10 -5.06 -15.40
N PHE A 551 13.40 -3.84 -14.96
CA PHE A 551 13.47 -2.68 -15.85
C PHE A 551 14.50 -2.90 -16.97
N THR A 552 15.71 -3.34 -16.60
CA THR A 552 16.79 -3.65 -17.56
C THR A 552 16.39 -4.78 -18.51
N PHE A 553 15.72 -5.82 -18.00
CA PHE A 553 15.23 -6.95 -18.79
C PHE A 553 14.24 -6.50 -19.89
N PHE A 554 13.30 -5.61 -19.58
CA PHE A 554 12.32 -5.15 -20.57
C PHE A 554 12.87 -4.10 -21.54
N PHE A 555 13.62 -3.11 -21.05
CA PHE A 555 13.94 -1.91 -21.83
C PHE A 555 15.40 -1.80 -22.29
N SER A 556 16.30 -2.65 -21.78
CA SER A 556 17.75 -2.62 -22.13
C SER A 556 18.42 -1.26 -21.91
N GLU A 557 17.81 -0.38 -21.12
CA GLU A 557 18.33 0.93 -20.74
C GLU A 557 19.06 0.82 -19.39
N VAL A 558 20.26 1.40 -19.31
CA VAL A 558 20.99 1.54 -18.04
C VAL A 558 20.50 2.81 -17.37
N LEU A 559 20.05 2.72 -16.12
CA LEU A 559 19.57 3.88 -15.36
C LEU A 559 20.76 4.80 -15.01
N PRO A 560 20.62 6.14 -15.12
CA PRO A 560 21.73 7.09 -14.94
C PRO A 560 22.40 7.08 -13.55
N ASP A 561 21.70 6.62 -12.51
CA ASP A 561 22.19 6.61 -11.12
C ASP A 561 22.79 5.28 -10.67
N THR A 562 22.96 4.30 -11.57
CA THR A 562 23.65 3.04 -11.27
C THR A 562 25.15 3.14 -11.48
N LEU A 563 25.77 4.29 -11.14
CA LEU A 563 27.23 4.38 -11.05
C LEU A 563 27.69 3.33 -10.04
N PRO A 564 28.70 2.51 -10.35
CA PRO A 564 29.21 1.54 -9.40
C PRO A 564 29.78 2.32 -8.23
N ASN A 565 29.00 2.47 -7.15
CA ASN A 565 29.57 2.69 -5.83
C ASN A 565 30.71 1.67 -5.73
N ARG A 566 31.93 2.13 -5.46
CA ARG A 566 33.06 1.25 -5.17
C ARG A 566 32.56 0.25 -4.13
N LEU A 567 32.22 -0.93 -4.58
CA LEU A 567 31.63 -1.93 -3.71
C LEU A 567 32.70 -2.25 -2.68
N LEU A 568 32.39 -2.03 -1.40
CA LEU A 568 33.30 -2.39 -0.33
C LEU A 568 33.58 -3.89 -0.46
N GLN A 569 34.86 -4.25 -0.51
CA GLN A 569 35.26 -5.65 -0.55
C GLN A 569 34.79 -6.33 0.74
N ILE A 570 34.25 -7.54 0.59
CA ILE A 570 33.85 -8.35 1.73
C ILE A 570 35.11 -8.92 2.37
N ASN A 571 35.26 -8.69 3.67
CA ASN A 571 36.32 -9.32 4.44
C ASN A 571 35.83 -10.69 4.93
N ILE A 572 36.43 -11.76 4.43
CA ILE A 572 36.19 -13.12 4.91
C ILE A 572 37.41 -13.51 5.73
N ALA A 573 37.20 -13.98 6.96
CA ALA A 573 38.31 -14.55 7.72
C ALA A 573 38.89 -15.69 6.88
N LYS A 574 40.15 -15.57 6.43
CA LYS A 574 40.82 -16.61 5.62
C LYS A 574 40.53 -17.94 6.29
N ALA A 575 39.77 -18.81 5.62
CA ALA A 575 39.45 -20.13 6.10
C ALA A 575 40.78 -20.78 6.49
N THR A 576 41.02 -20.90 7.80
CA THR A 576 42.29 -21.36 8.34
C THR A 576 42.43 -22.82 7.95
N SER A 577 43.16 -23.07 6.86
CA SER A 577 43.37 -24.37 6.22
C SER A 577 42.12 -24.95 5.54
N PRO A 578 42.28 -25.76 4.47
CA PRO A 578 41.16 -26.53 3.92
C PRO A 578 40.56 -27.34 5.07
N ASN A 579 39.28 -27.13 5.37
CA ASN A 579 38.61 -27.93 6.38
C ASN A 579 38.53 -29.36 5.81
N SER A 580 39.51 -30.21 6.14
CA SER A 580 39.73 -31.54 5.53
C SER A 580 38.57 -32.51 5.74
N MET A 581 37.57 -32.09 6.51
CA MET A 581 36.35 -32.84 6.78
C MET A 581 35.27 -32.67 5.70
N ILE A 582 35.26 -31.59 4.89
CA ILE A 582 34.19 -31.40 3.89
C ILE A 582 34.41 -32.37 2.71
N GLU A 583 33.52 -33.35 2.57
CA GLU A 583 33.55 -34.25 1.42
C GLU A 583 33.24 -33.49 0.12
N LYS A 584 34.02 -33.76 -0.92
CA LYS A 584 33.84 -33.23 -2.27
C LYS A 584 33.63 -34.35 -3.28
N PHE A 585 33.09 -33.99 -4.44
CA PHE A 585 32.99 -34.88 -5.59
C PHE A 585 33.21 -34.10 -6.88
N LYS A 586 33.53 -34.83 -7.96
CA LYS A 586 33.68 -34.25 -9.29
C LYS A 586 32.31 -34.02 -9.93
N LEU A 587 32.04 -32.78 -10.33
CA LEU A 587 30.85 -32.38 -11.09
C LEU A 587 31.29 -31.55 -12.30
N GLY A 588 31.28 -32.18 -13.47
CA GLY A 588 31.90 -31.61 -14.67
C GLY A 588 33.40 -31.36 -14.45
N PRO A 589 33.93 -30.15 -14.73
CA PRO A 589 35.33 -29.83 -14.55
C PRO A 589 35.70 -29.42 -13.10
N TYR A 590 34.74 -29.38 -12.17
CA TYR A 590 34.95 -28.85 -10.82
C TYR A 590 34.92 -29.93 -9.74
N GLU A 591 35.69 -29.73 -8.67
CA GLU A 591 35.49 -30.41 -7.39
C GLU A 591 34.63 -29.54 -6.46
N VAL A 592 33.45 -30.02 -6.11
CA VAL A 592 32.45 -29.27 -5.36
C VAL A 592 32.07 -29.98 -4.05
N PRO A 593 31.67 -29.25 -3.00
CA PRO A 593 31.21 -29.86 -1.75
C PRO A 593 29.96 -30.72 -1.99
N ARG A 594 29.80 -31.80 -1.22
CA ARG A 594 28.62 -32.67 -1.29
C ARG A 594 27.37 -32.06 -0.62
N LEU A 595 27.43 -30.81 -0.15
CA LEU A 595 26.28 -30.02 0.29
C LEU A 595 26.21 -28.73 -0.52
N PHE A 596 25.03 -28.45 -1.09
CA PHE A 596 24.73 -27.22 -1.82
C PHE A 596 23.73 -26.38 -1.00
N ASN A 597 23.91 -25.06 -0.99
CA ASN A 597 22.99 -24.14 -0.30
C ASN A 597 21.88 -23.73 -1.26
N GLY A 598 20.68 -24.27 -1.06
CA GLY A 598 19.51 -23.90 -1.84
C GLY A 598 18.86 -22.62 -1.34
N PHE A 599 18.61 -21.69 -2.27
CA PHE A 599 18.04 -20.36 -1.99
C PHE A 599 16.60 -20.18 -2.48
N TRP A 600 15.84 -21.27 -2.63
CA TRP A 600 14.43 -21.21 -3.08
C TRP A 600 13.53 -20.41 -2.15
N GLN A 601 13.90 -20.28 -0.87
CA GLN A 601 13.15 -19.50 0.11
C GLN A 601 13.14 -17.99 -0.17
N LEU A 602 14.04 -17.50 -1.03
CA LEU A 602 14.03 -16.09 -1.46
C LEU A 602 12.88 -15.76 -2.43
N SER A 603 12.18 -16.78 -2.95
CA SER A 603 11.05 -16.61 -3.87
C SER A 603 9.79 -15.98 -3.24
N SER A 604 9.65 -16.04 -1.91
CA SER A 604 8.51 -15.43 -1.21
C SER A 604 8.82 -15.17 0.26
N PRO A 605 8.28 -14.09 0.85
CA PRO A 605 8.36 -13.88 2.30
C PRO A 605 7.62 -14.94 3.12
N ALA A 606 6.84 -15.84 2.50
CA ALA A 606 6.19 -16.97 3.17
C ALA A 606 7.18 -17.96 3.84
N TRP A 607 8.47 -17.92 3.49
CA TRP A 607 9.53 -18.67 4.17
C TRP A 607 10.30 -17.84 5.23
N GLY A 608 9.93 -16.57 5.40
CA GLY A 608 10.65 -15.55 6.17
C GLY A 608 11.36 -14.56 5.25
N SER A 609 11.62 -13.36 5.75
CA SER A 609 12.39 -12.31 5.07
C SER A 609 13.55 -11.84 5.93
N GLY A 610 14.60 -11.33 5.30
CA GLY A 610 15.78 -10.78 5.95
C GLY A 610 16.32 -9.59 5.16
N THR A 611 17.09 -8.72 5.82
CA THR A 611 17.72 -7.56 5.19
C THR A 611 18.90 -8.00 4.31
N SER A 612 19.36 -7.12 3.42
CA SER A 612 20.56 -7.39 2.62
C SER A 612 21.78 -7.69 3.49
N ASP A 613 21.94 -6.99 4.61
CA ASP A 613 23.06 -7.19 5.53
C ASP A 613 23.02 -8.55 6.23
N THR A 614 21.85 -8.99 6.71
CA THR A 614 21.73 -10.30 7.37
C THR A 614 21.85 -11.46 6.38
N GLN A 615 21.45 -11.25 5.12
CA GLN A 615 21.68 -12.22 4.05
C GLN A 615 23.15 -12.34 3.68
N GLU A 616 23.87 -11.21 3.59
CA GLU A 616 25.31 -11.19 3.34
C GLU A 616 26.08 -11.88 4.48
N ALA A 617 25.77 -11.55 5.73
CA ALA A 617 26.38 -12.22 6.89
C ALA A 617 26.19 -13.75 6.84
N ALA A 618 25.00 -14.21 6.44
CA ALA A 618 24.75 -15.64 6.27
C ALA A 618 25.58 -16.26 5.13
N LEU A 619 25.77 -15.56 4.01
CA LEU A 619 26.62 -16.02 2.91
C LEU A 619 28.10 -16.10 3.30
N ILE A 620 28.60 -15.12 4.06
CA ILE A 620 29.95 -15.14 4.64
C ILE A 620 30.13 -16.39 5.50
N GLN A 621 29.20 -16.62 6.43
CA GLN A 621 29.24 -17.77 7.35
C GLN A 621 29.25 -19.12 6.59
N LEU A 622 28.51 -19.23 5.48
CA LEU A 622 28.51 -20.43 4.64
C LEU A 622 29.88 -20.69 4.02
N ILE A 623 30.52 -19.66 3.46
CA ILE A 623 31.87 -19.79 2.86
C ILE A 623 32.90 -20.13 3.94
N GLU A 624 32.86 -19.46 5.09
CA GLU A 624 33.76 -19.75 6.23
C GLU A 624 33.60 -21.18 6.75
N SER A 625 32.40 -21.76 6.63
CA SER A 625 32.11 -23.16 6.97
C SER A 625 32.54 -24.16 5.89
N GLY A 626 33.05 -23.71 4.73
CA GLY A 626 33.43 -24.55 3.59
C GLY A 626 32.25 -24.98 2.69
N LEU A 627 31.07 -24.40 2.89
CA LEU A 627 29.86 -24.66 2.09
C LEU A 627 29.81 -23.69 0.90
N SER A 628 30.74 -23.83 -0.04
CA SER A 628 30.97 -22.87 -1.13
C SER A 628 30.10 -23.06 -2.39
N ALA A 629 29.14 -23.99 -2.39
CA ALA A 629 28.23 -24.22 -3.51
C ALA A 629 26.83 -23.68 -3.21
N ALA A 630 26.25 -22.95 -4.17
CA ALA A 630 24.90 -22.39 -4.10
C ALA A 630 24.01 -22.98 -5.20
N ASP A 631 22.73 -23.18 -4.88
CA ASP A 631 21.69 -23.65 -5.78
C ASP A 631 20.55 -22.62 -5.86
N MET A 632 20.30 -22.11 -7.07
CA MET A 632 19.38 -21.01 -7.35
C MET A 632 18.45 -21.34 -8.53
N ALA A 633 17.56 -20.41 -8.89
CA ALA A 633 16.73 -20.49 -10.08
C ALA A 633 16.41 -19.09 -10.61
N ASP A 634 16.06 -19.04 -11.89
CA ASP A 634 15.50 -17.87 -12.58
C ASP A 634 14.17 -17.36 -11.98
N HIS A 635 13.44 -18.22 -11.28
CA HIS A 635 12.18 -17.92 -10.60
C HIS A 635 12.30 -17.83 -9.07
N TYR A 636 13.51 -17.93 -8.50
CA TYR A 636 13.72 -17.77 -7.05
C TYR A 636 13.83 -16.30 -6.64
N GLY A 637 12.96 -15.45 -7.20
CA GLY A 637 12.96 -14.01 -6.98
C GLY A 637 14.32 -13.38 -7.33
N ASP A 638 14.95 -12.77 -6.32
CA ASP A 638 16.21 -12.06 -6.39
C ASP A 638 17.44 -12.90 -5.99
N ALA A 639 17.32 -14.23 -5.86
CA ALA A 639 18.40 -15.11 -5.40
C ALA A 639 19.70 -14.98 -6.21
N GLU A 640 19.62 -15.02 -7.54
CA GLU A 640 20.78 -14.86 -8.42
C GLU A 640 21.41 -13.46 -8.28
N LEU A 641 20.59 -12.43 -8.08
CA LEU A 641 21.04 -11.05 -7.93
C LEU A 641 21.77 -10.85 -6.60
N ILE A 642 21.24 -11.40 -5.51
CA ILE A 642 21.88 -11.38 -4.18
C ILE A 642 23.23 -12.10 -4.24
N TYR A 643 23.26 -13.31 -4.79
CA TYR A 643 24.49 -14.09 -4.85
C TYR A 643 25.50 -13.49 -5.83
N GLY A 644 25.06 -12.93 -6.96
CA GLY A 644 25.92 -12.26 -7.92
C GLY A 644 26.60 -11.01 -7.35
N ASP A 645 25.84 -10.14 -6.68
CA ASP A 645 26.37 -8.97 -5.99
C ASP A 645 27.38 -9.37 -4.91
N PHE A 646 27.05 -10.38 -4.10
CA PHE A 646 27.96 -10.93 -3.11
C PHE A 646 29.26 -11.46 -3.74
N ARG A 647 29.15 -12.31 -4.78
CA ARG A 647 30.27 -12.88 -5.53
C ARG A 647 31.18 -11.81 -6.12
N GLN A 648 30.62 -10.70 -6.60
CA GLN A 648 31.41 -9.63 -7.20
C GLN A 648 32.32 -8.93 -6.18
N ARG A 649 31.93 -8.93 -4.91
CA ARG A 649 32.64 -8.26 -3.81
C ARG A 649 33.61 -9.16 -3.04
N LEU A 650 33.67 -10.45 -3.40
CA LEU A 650 34.61 -11.40 -2.83
C LEU A 650 36.06 -11.12 -3.28
N PRO A 651 37.05 -11.41 -2.42
CA PRO A 651 38.46 -11.50 -2.83
C PRO A 651 38.64 -12.47 -4.00
N ALA A 652 39.57 -12.16 -4.91
CA ALA A 652 39.77 -12.94 -6.14
C ALA A 652 40.10 -14.42 -5.88
N ASP A 653 40.90 -14.71 -4.84
CA ASP A 653 41.28 -16.06 -4.43
C ASP A 653 40.10 -16.89 -3.89
N ILE A 654 39.09 -16.24 -3.32
CA ILE A 654 37.85 -16.90 -2.86
C ILE A 654 36.83 -17.01 -4.00
N LYS A 655 36.74 -15.98 -4.84
CA LYS A 655 35.77 -15.91 -5.95
C LYS A 655 35.86 -17.09 -6.91
N ASP A 656 37.05 -17.64 -7.11
CA ASP A 656 37.29 -18.80 -7.98
C ASP A 656 37.00 -20.15 -7.29
N THR A 657 36.76 -20.16 -5.97
CA THR A 657 36.47 -21.37 -5.17
C THR A 657 34.98 -21.62 -4.92
N ILE A 658 34.14 -20.63 -5.23
CA ILE A 658 32.69 -20.74 -5.08
C ILE A 658 32.04 -21.30 -6.35
N TYR A 659 30.92 -22.00 -6.17
CA TYR A 659 30.21 -22.69 -7.25
C TYR A 659 28.76 -22.21 -7.34
N ALA A 660 28.38 -21.58 -8.45
CA ALA A 660 27.00 -21.13 -8.68
C ALA A 660 26.26 -22.11 -9.60
N ALA A 661 25.36 -22.89 -9.02
CA ALA A 661 24.34 -23.61 -9.76
C ALA A 661 23.05 -22.78 -9.84
N THR A 662 22.51 -22.61 -11.05
CA THR A 662 21.20 -21.99 -11.26
C THR A 662 20.37 -22.79 -12.24
N LYS A 663 19.13 -22.36 -12.50
CA LYS A 663 18.18 -23.07 -13.36
C LYS A 663 17.68 -22.22 -14.50
N TRP A 664 17.37 -22.89 -15.61
CA TRP A 664 16.46 -22.37 -16.62
C TRP A 664 15.20 -23.21 -16.64
N CYS A 665 14.12 -22.63 -16.14
CA CYS A 665 12.82 -23.27 -16.06
C CYS A 665 11.89 -22.74 -17.15
N ILE A 666 11.41 -23.66 -17.99
CA ILE A 666 10.34 -23.38 -18.94
C ILE A 666 9.08 -24.07 -18.43
N PHE A 667 8.08 -23.26 -18.08
CA PHE A 667 6.79 -23.69 -17.51
C PHE A 667 5.62 -23.63 -18.51
N SER A 668 5.87 -23.19 -19.74
CA SER A 668 4.84 -23.03 -20.76
C SER A 668 5.40 -23.21 -22.16
N ALA A 669 4.52 -23.45 -23.13
CA ALA A 669 4.89 -23.57 -24.54
C ALA A 669 5.73 -22.39 -25.04
N VAL A 670 6.80 -22.69 -25.79
CA VAL A 670 7.68 -21.70 -26.39
C VAL A 670 7.01 -21.17 -27.66
N LYS A 671 6.70 -19.87 -27.68
CA LYS A 671 5.96 -19.23 -28.81
C LYS A 671 6.87 -18.77 -29.96
N GLN A 672 8.14 -19.13 -29.93
CA GLN A 672 9.16 -18.64 -30.86
C GLN A 672 10.07 -19.79 -31.30
N THR A 673 10.73 -19.63 -32.44
CA THR A 673 11.68 -20.62 -32.94
C THR A 673 12.87 -20.77 -31.98
N ILE A 674 13.20 -22.02 -31.66
CA ILE A 674 14.40 -22.37 -30.90
C ILE A 674 15.60 -22.12 -31.79
N SER A 675 16.44 -21.18 -31.38
CA SER A 675 17.67 -20.82 -32.08
C SER A 675 18.80 -20.68 -31.07
N ARG A 676 20.03 -20.88 -31.53
CA ARG A 676 21.24 -20.68 -30.73
C ARG A 676 21.28 -19.31 -30.03
N GLU A 677 20.92 -18.24 -30.73
CA GLU A 677 20.94 -16.88 -30.14
C GLU A 677 19.92 -16.75 -29.01
N TRP A 678 18.75 -17.40 -29.11
CA TRP A 678 17.76 -17.39 -28.05
C TRP A 678 18.22 -18.15 -26.81
N VAL A 679 18.81 -19.34 -27.00
CA VAL A 679 19.42 -20.13 -25.91
C VAL A 679 20.57 -19.36 -25.27
N LEU A 680 21.43 -18.74 -26.09
CA LEU A 680 22.55 -17.92 -25.61
C LEU A 680 22.08 -16.68 -24.85
N ALA A 681 20.97 -16.05 -25.25
CA ALA A 681 20.38 -14.93 -24.52
C ALA A 681 19.92 -15.36 -23.11
N ALA A 682 19.31 -16.55 -22.98
CA ALA A 682 18.95 -17.11 -21.67
C ALA A 682 20.18 -17.38 -20.79
N VAL A 683 21.28 -17.86 -21.37
CA VAL A 683 22.56 -18.05 -20.66
C VAL A 683 23.15 -16.70 -20.22
N ARG A 684 23.19 -15.71 -21.12
CA ARG A 684 23.70 -14.35 -20.83
C ARG A 684 22.91 -13.65 -19.73
N GLU A 685 21.60 -13.82 -19.71
CA GLU A 685 20.75 -13.26 -18.65
C GLU A 685 21.18 -13.74 -17.26
N ARG A 686 21.38 -15.05 -17.10
CA ARG A 686 21.78 -15.67 -15.83
C ARG A 686 23.22 -15.34 -15.46
N SER A 687 24.12 -15.36 -16.44
CA SER A 687 25.50 -14.92 -16.29
C SER A 687 25.58 -13.45 -15.80
N ARG A 688 24.75 -12.56 -16.36
CA ARG A 688 24.62 -11.17 -15.89
C ARG A 688 24.12 -11.09 -14.45
N ARG A 689 23.03 -11.80 -14.12
CA ARG A 689 22.44 -11.79 -12.76
C ARG A 689 23.44 -12.31 -11.71
N LEU A 690 24.23 -13.32 -12.06
CA LEU A 690 25.30 -13.87 -11.20
C LEU A 690 26.63 -13.09 -11.26
N SER A 691 26.67 -11.97 -11.98
CA SER A 691 27.86 -11.12 -12.14
C SER A 691 29.11 -11.89 -12.57
N GLY A 692 28.93 -12.84 -13.49
CA GLY A 692 30.01 -13.71 -13.95
C GLY A 692 29.51 -14.99 -14.62
N ARG A 693 30.24 -16.07 -14.39
CA ARG A 693 30.01 -17.36 -15.04
C ARG A 693 28.95 -18.18 -14.32
N VAL A 694 28.16 -18.95 -15.06
CA VAL A 694 27.30 -20.01 -14.52
C VAL A 694 28.10 -21.31 -14.48
N GLU A 695 28.47 -21.80 -13.29
CA GLU A 695 29.20 -23.07 -13.18
C GLU A 695 28.32 -24.27 -13.56
N LEU A 696 27.04 -24.25 -13.17
CA LEU A 696 26.05 -25.26 -13.56
C LEU A 696 24.71 -24.61 -13.92
N LEU A 697 24.25 -24.84 -15.15
CA LEU A 697 22.89 -24.48 -15.56
C LEU A 697 22.02 -25.74 -15.62
N GLN A 698 21.05 -25.81 -14.73
CA GLN A 698 20.12 -26.93 -14.64
C GLN A 698 18.84 -26.62 -15.42
N PHE A 699 18.49 -27.47 -16.38
CA PHE A 699 17.37 -27.23 -17.28
C PHE A 699 16.10 -27.97 -16.82
N HIS A 700 14.97 -27.26 -16.80
CA HIS A 700 13.65 -27.81 -16.49
C HIS A 700 12.68 -27.59 -17.66
N TRP A 701 11.91 -28.65 -17.97
CA TRP A 701 10.93 -28.66 -19.05
C TRP A 701 9.55 -29.13 -18.59
N TYR A 702 8.50 -28.43 -19.03
CA TYR A 702 7.13 -28.62 -18.57
C TYR A 702 6.39 -29.81 -19.20
N ASP A 703 6.62 -30.12 -20.49
CA ASP A 703 5.83 -31.10 -21.25
C ASP A 703 6.67 -31.97 -22.17
N TYR A 704 6.86 -33.22 -21.79
CA TYR A 704 7.67 -34.17 -22.55
C TYR A 704 7.07 -34.62 -23.89
N SER A 705 5.79 -34.36 -24.15
CA SER A 705 5.22 -34.61 -25.47
C SER A 705 5.80 -33.65 -26.52
N SER A 706 6.22 -32.45 -26.10
CA SER A 706 7.02 -31.53 -26.91
C SER A 706 8.51 -31.85 -26.76
N LYS A 707 9.12 -32.40 -27.82
CA LYS A 707 10.55 -32.77 -27.86
C LYS A 707 11.50 -31.59 -28.10
N GLU A 708 10.99 -30.36 -28.07
CA GLU A 708 11.75 -29.12 -28.22
C GLU A 708 12.91 -28.98 -27.20
N TYR A 709 12.76 -29.58 -26.02
CA TYR A 709 13.79 -29.58 -25.00
C TYR A 709 15.12 -30.23 -25.45
N LEU A 710 15.08 -31.19 -26.38
CA LEU A 710 16.28 -31.84 -26.91
C LEU A 710 17.15 -30.85 -27.69
N ALA A 711 16.54 -30.05 -28.57
CA ALA A 711 17.24 -29.02 -29.33
C ALA A 711 17.80 -27.91 -28.43
N ILE A 712 17.08 -27.56 -27.35
CA ILE A 712 17.58 -26.60 -26.36
C ILE A 712 18.80 -27.15 -25.62
N LEU A 713 18.74 -28.41 -25.17
CA LEU A 713 19.85 -29.05 -24.48
C LEU A 713 21.07 -29.24 -25.37
N GLU A 714 20.88 -29.57 -26.66
CA GLU A 714 21.94 -29.62 -27.65
C GLU A 714 22.69 -28.28 -27.70
N GLU A 715 21.97 -27.16 -27.88
CA GLU A 715 22.57 -25.83 -27.91
C GLU A 715 23.22 -25.44 -26.57
N LEU A 716 22.63 -25.80 -25.42
CA LEU A 716 23.23 -25.55 -24.10
C LEU A 716 24.58 -26.27 -23.95
N VAL A 717 24.66 -27.53 -24.39
CA VAL A 717 25.92 -28.30 -24.36
C VAL A 717 26.95 -27.68 -25.30
N LEU A 718 26.55 -27.28 -26.52
CA LEU A 718 27.45 -26.59 -27.45
C LEU A 718 27.93 -25.25 -26.89
N ILE A 719 27.05 -24.44 -26.31
CA ILE A 719 27.40 -23.17 -25.66
C ILE A 719 28.36 -23.39 -24.50
N SER A 720 28.21 -24.46 -23.71
CA SER A 720 29.14 -24.75 -22.61
C SER A 720 30.57 -25.06 -23.08
N LYS A 721 30.71 -25.59 -24.31
CA LYS A 721 32.00 -25.85 -24.96
C LYS A 721 32.58 -24.59 -25.61
N ASP A 722 31.72 -23.83 -26.30
CA ASP A 722 32.14 -22.67 -27.09
C ASP A 722 32.35 -21.40 -26.26
N ARG A 723 31.60 -21.27 -25.15
CA ARG A 723 31.53 -20.09 -24.29
C ARG A 723 31.69 -20.45 -22.80
N PRO A 724 32.79 -21.13 -22.41
CA PRO A 724 33.00 -21.59 -21.03
C PRO A 724 33.08 -20.44 -20.02
N GLU A 725 33.34 -19.21 -20.46
CA GLU A 725 33.30 -18.01 -19.62
C GLU A 725 31.88 -17.60 -19.20
N LEU A 726 30.85 -18.06 -19.92
CA LEU A 726 29.44 -17.83 -19.60
C LEU A 726 28.82 -19.04 -18.90
N LEU A 727 29.08 -20.26 -19.39
CA LEU A 727 28.47 -21.50 -18.91
C LEU A 727 29.49 -22.64 -18.90
N SER A 728 29.71 -23.30 -17.76
CA SER A 728 30.69 -24.39 -17.68
C SER A 728 30.11 -25.79 -17.75
N SER A 729 28.90 -26.02 -17.25
CA SER A 729 28.29 -27.35 -17.23
C SER A 729 26.77 -27.27 -17.31
N VAL A 730 26.17 -28.29 -17.93
CA VAL A 730 24.72 -28.40 -18.08
C VAL A 730 24.21 -29.53 -17.20
N GLY A 731 23.12 -29.30 -16.49
CA GLY A 731 22.40 -30.32 -15.73
C GLY A 731 20.93 -30.33 -16.10
N LEU A 732 20.21 -31.33 -15.61
CA LEU A 732 18.76 -31.42 -15.67
C LEU A 732 18.17 -31.11 -14.30
N CYS A 733 16.92 -30.67 -14.25
CA CYS A 733 16.16 -30.47 -13.01
C CYS A 733 14.76 -31.05 -13.15
N ASN A 734 14.43 -31.98 -12.27
CA ASN A 734 13.18 -32.73 -12.24
C ASN A 734 12.90 -33.47 -13.55
N PHE A 735 13.94 -34.01 -14.21
CA PHE A 735 13.72 -34.95 -15.30
C PHE A 735 13.43 -36.36 -14.76
N ASP A 736 12.53 -37.10 -15.40
CA ASP A 736 12.24 -38.49 -15.05
C ASP A 736 13.28 -39.43 -15.69
N SER A 737 13.29 -40.69 -15.28
CA SER A 737 14.32 -41.64 -15.71
C SER A 737 14.33 -41.84 -17.22
N ASP A 738 13.16 -42.01 -17.83
CA ASP A 738 13.04 -42.34 -19.26
C ASP A 738 13.51 -41.14 -20.11
N HIS A 739 13.20 -39.91 -19.70
CA HIS A 739 13.62 -38.69 -20.40
C HIS A 739 15.07 -38.29 -20.11
N VAL A 740 15.63 -38.61 -18.93
CA VAL A 740 17.10 -38.49 -18.73
C VAL A 740 17.83 -39.39 -19.73
N GLU A 741 17.38 -40.63 -19.90
CA GLU A 741 17.97 -41.54 -20.87
C GLU A 741 17.80 -41.06 -22.32
N GLU A 742 16.63 -40.54 -22.69
CA GLU A 742 16.38 -39.93 -24.01
C GLU A 742 17.35 -38.77 -24.29
N VAL A 743 17.52 -37.87 -23.31
CA VAL A 743 18.49 -36.76 -23.41
C VAL A 743 19.90 -37.27 -23.63
N CYS A 744 20.36 -38.23 -22.81
CA CYS A 744 21.71 -38.78 -22.91
C CYS A 744 21.98 -39.38 -24.28
N GLN A 745 21.04 -40.20 -24.80
CA GLN A 745 21.17 -40.82 -26.11
C GLN A 745 21.20 -39.77 -27.23
N HIS A 746 20.27 -38.80 -27.18
CA HIS A 746 20.23 -37.72 -28.15
C HIS A 746 21.53 -36.91 -28.19
N LEU A 747 22.06 -36.52 -27.04
CA LEU A 747 23.29 -35.73 -26.95
C LEU A 747 24.53 -36.53 -27.36
N LEU A 748 24.58 -37.82 -27.07
CA LEU A 748 25.62 -38.72 -27.57
C LEU A 748 25.60 -38.76 -29.11
N ASP A 749 24.42 -38.93 -29.70
CA ASP A 749 24.25 -39.01 -31.16
C ASP A 749 24.59 -37.68 -31.86
N LYS A 750 24.21 -36.54 -31.26
CA LYS A 750 24.39 -35.21 -31.87
C LYS A 750 25.74 -34.56 -31.58
N THR A 751 26.27 -34.75 -30.38
CA THR A 751 27.46 -34.01 -29.90
C THR A 751 28.67 -34.90 -29.62
N GLY A 752 28.53 -36.22 -29.73
CA GLY A 752 29.58 -37.20 -29.43
C GLY A 752 29.88 -37.38 -27.93
N SER A 753 29.07 -36.81 -27.05
CA SER A 753 29.23 -36.85 -25.59
C SER A 753 27.88 -36.68 -24.90
N VAL A 754 27.69 -37.25 -23.70
CA VAL A 754 26.45 -37.03 -22.91
C VAL A 754 26.23 -35.54 -22.62
N GLY A 755 27.28 -34.76 -22.38
CA GLY A 755 27.23 -33.29 -22.28
C GLY A 755 26.56 -32.73 -21.03
N ILE A 756 25.64 -33.46 -20.40
CA ILE A 756 25.06 -33.16 -19.10
C ILE A 756 25.81 -33.88 -17.97
N VAL A 757 25.81 -33.29 -16.76
CA VAL A 757 26.59 -33.81 -15.62
C VAL A 757 25.75 -34.21 -14.41
N SER A 758 24.48 -33.77 -14.35
CA SER A 758 23.61 -34.04 -13.22
C SER A 758 22.13 -34.01 -13.55
N ASN A 759 21.32 -34.58 -12.66
CA ASN A 759 19.88 -34.33 -12.59
C ASN A 759 19.50 -33.98 -11.14
N GLN A 760 18.87 -32.82 -10.94
CA GLN A 760 18.35 -32.43 -9.63
C GLN A 760 16.96 -33.04 -9.40
N VAL A 761 16.77 -33.80 -8.32
CA VAL A 761 15.52 -34.52 -8.04
C VAL A 761 15.14 -34.48 -6.56
N GLN A 762 13.86 -34.71 -6.26
CA GLN A 762 13.42 -34.91 -4.88
C GLN A 762 13.93 -36.27 -4.39
N PHE A 763 14.69 -36.28 -3.28
CA PHE A 763 15.16 -37.53 -2.66
C PHE A 763 15.34 -37.33 -1.16
N SER A 764 14.62 -38.12 -0.37
CA SER A 764 14.77 -38.20 1.08
C SER A 764 14.80 -39.66 1.54
N VAL A 765 14.96 -39.86 2.85
CA VAL A 765 14.90 -41.20 3.45
C VAL A 765 13.58 -41.93 3.13
N PHE A 766 12.48 -41.21 2.94
CA PHE A 766 11.16 -41.81 2.68
C PHE A 766 10.64 -41.60 1.25
N ASP A 767 11.01 -40.49 0.59
CA ASP A 767 10.82 -40.36 -0.86
C ASP A 767 12.03 -40.92 -1.59
N SER A 768 12.03 -42.23 -1.75
CA SER A 768 13.15 -43.00 -2.30
C SER A 768 12.92 -43.43 -3.76
N ARG A 769 11.99 -42.79 -4.47
CA ARG A 769 11.71 -43.05 -5.90
C ARG A 769 12.95 -43.09 -6.79
N PRO A 770 14.01 -42.25 -6.59
CA PRO A 770 15.23 -42.34 -7.40
C PRO A 770 15.94 -43.71 -7.36
N LEU A 771 15.68 -44.55 -6.35
CA LEU A 771 16.27 -45.89 -6.23
C LEU A 771 15.66 -46.89 -7.22
N GLN A 772 14.48 -46.61 -7.80
CA GLN A 772 13.79 -47.55 -8.70
C GLN A 772 14.44 -47.63 -10.08
N LYS A 773 14.60 -46.49 -10.76
CA LYS A 773 15.15 -46.41 -12.13
C LYS A 773 16.31 -45.41 -12.23
N MET A 774 16.12 -44.19 -11.73
CA MET A 774 17.02 -43.06 -11.92
C MET A 774 18.48 -43.36 -11.53
N SER A 775 18.71 -44.07 -10.41
CA SER A 775 20.07 -44.40 -9.93
C SER A 775 20.85 -45.28 -10.91
N ALA A 776 20.18 -46.22 -11.57
CA ALA A 776 20.79 -47.09 -12.58
C ALA A 776 21.16 -46.30 -13.84
N ILE A 777 20.29 -45.38 -14.26
CA ILE A 777 20.54 -44.49 -15.41
C ILE A 777 21.69 -43.53 -15.13
N CYS A 778 21.73 -42.94 -13.94
CA CYS A 778 22.85 -42.11 -13.52
C CYS A 778 24.17 -42.88 -13.54
N SER A 779 24.17 -44.13 -13.09
CA SER A 779 25.36 -44.99 -13.15
C SER A 779 25.77 -45.33 -14.59
N LYS A 780 24.79 -45.56 -15.48
CA LYS A 780 25.02 -45.87 -16.90
C LYS A 780 25.69 -44.73 -17.66
N TYR A 781 25.33 -43.48 -17.38
CA TYR A 781 25.81 -42.29 -18.11
C TYR A 781 26.77 -41.40 -17.29
N ASP A 782 27.24 -41.87 -16.14
CA ASP A 782 28.07 -41.12 -15.17
C ASP A 782 27.50 -39.75 -14.77
N LEU A 783 26.17 -39.71 -14.53
CA LEU A 783 25.50 -38.54 -13.99
C LEU A 783 25.47 -38.59 -12.47
N LYS A 784 25.39 -37.42 -11.83
CA LYS A 784 25.20 -37.30 -10.39
C LYS A 784 23.82 -36.72 -10.05
N LEU A 785 23.21 -37.22 -8.99
CA LEU A 785 21.99 -36.65 -8.43
C LEU A 785 22.33 -35.49 -7.51
N LEU A 786 21.66 -34.36 -7.71
CA LEU A 786 21.62 -33.25 -6.77
C LEU A 786 20.26 -33.26 -6.08
N THR A 787 20.22 -33.62 -4.80
CA THR A 787 18.94 -33.99 -4.19
C THR A 787 18.38 -32.89 -3.32
N TYR A 788 17.14 -32.46 -3.55
CA TYR A 788 16.42 -31.56 -2.64
C TYR A 788 15.33 -32.32 -1.88
N GLY A 789 14.77 -31.68 -0.86
CA GLY A 789 13.70 -32.28 -0.05
C GLY A 789 14.19 -33.31 0.96
N SER A 790 15.50 -33.50 1.12
CA SER A 790 16.08 -34.44 2.08
C SER A 790 15.73 -34.14 3.54
N PHE A 791 15.27 -32.91 3.84
CA PHE A 791 14.75 -32.49 5.15
C PHE A 791 13.23 -32.43 5.24
N SER A 792 12.52 -32.62 4.13
CA SER A 792 11.07 -32.58 4.06
C SER A 792 10.48 -31.31 4.66
N GLY A 793 11.00 -30.14 4.26
CA GLY A 793 10.55 -28.83 4.76
C GLY A 793 10.87 -28.60 6.24
N GLY A 794 11.78 -29.38 6.82
CA GLY A 794 12.15 -29.33 8.24
C GLY A 794 11.37 -30.31 9.11
N PHE A 795 10.50 -31.16 8.55
CA PHE A 795 9.83 -32.22 9.31
C PHE A 795 10.80 -33.26 9.86
N ILE A 796 11.94 -33.48 9.20
CA ILE A 796 13.01 -34.32 9.72
C ILE A 796 13.86 -33.48 10.69
N SER A 797 13.32 -33.21 11.87
CA SER A 797 14.00 -32.53 12.97
C SER A 797 13.38 -32.90 14.32
N GLU A 798 14.12 -32.68 15.41
CA GLU A 798 13.66 -33.02 16.76
C GLU A 798 12.41 -32.24 17.19
N LYS A 799 12.19 -31.05 16.61
CA LYS A 799 10.97 -30.25 16.82
C LYS A 799 9.69 -31.02 16.49
N TRP A 800 9.76 -31.97 15.57
CA TRP A 800 8.60 -32.75 15.12
C TRP A 800 8.57 -34.17 15.71
N LEU A 801 9.47 -34.52 16.62
CA LEU A 801 9.47 -35.81 17.29
C LEU A 801 8.49 -35.79 18.49
N GLY A 802 7.60 -36.78 18.55
CA GLY A 802 6.60 -36.93 19.61
C GLY A 802 5.43 -35.94 19.53
N VAL A 803 5.30 -35.18 18.44
CA VAL A 803 4.21 -34.21 18.25
C VAL A 803 3.08 -34.78 17.39
N PRO A 804 1.81 -34.37 17.64
CA PRO A 804 0.69 -34.74 16.77
C PRO A 804 0.86 -34.20 15.35
N ALA A 805 0.14 -34.78 14.39
CA ALA A 805 0.17 -34.31 13.01
C ALA A 805 -0.31 -32.84 12.94
N PRO A 806 0.40 -31.96 12.21
CA PRO A 806 -0.01 -30.57 12.10
C PRO A 806 -1.30 -30.43 11.28
N GLU A 807 -2.14 -29.47 11.65
CA GLU A 807 -3.35 -29.12 10.91
C GLU A 807 -3.05 -28.01 9.90
N VAL A 808 -3.24 -28.30 8.62
CA VAL A 808 -2.86 -27.43 7.48
C VAL A 808 -3.53 -26.05 7.51
N TYR A 809 -4.73 -25.95 8.10
CA TYR A 809 -5.53 -24.72 8.16
C TYR A 809 -5.62 -24.10 9.56
N SER A 810 -4.81 -24.57 10.52
CA SER A 810 -4.85 -24.00 11.87
C SER A 810 -4.26 -22.59 11.91
N GLU A 811 -4.94 -21.66 12.58
CA GLU A 811 -4.45 -20.30 12.81
C GLU A 811 -3.22 -20.28 13.74
N GLY A 812 -3.03 -21.32 14.56
CA GLY A 812 -1.93 -21.42 15.53
C GLY A 812 -0.63 -22.05 15.02
N GLN A 813 -0.64 -22.77 13.88
CA GLN A 813 0.56 -23.38 13.29
C GLN A 813 0.74 -22.95 11.83
N HIS A 814 1.46 -21.84 11.62
CA HIS A 814 1.80 -21.40 10.26
C HIS A 814 2.86 -22.32 9.63
N LEU A 815 2.40 -23.30 8.83
CA LEU A 815 3.26 -24.13 7.99
C LEU A 815 3.80 -23.33 6.80
N THR A 816 5.10 -23.44 6.56
CA THR A 816 5.72 -22.91 5.33
C THR A 816 5.16 -23.63 4.09
N PRO A 817 5.25 -23.04 2.89
CA PRO A 817 4.81 -23.73 1.67
C PRO A 817 5.52 -25.09 1.46
N SER A 818 6.80 -25.19 1.81
CA SER A 818 7.53 -26.46 1.76
C SER A 818 6.95 -27.50 2.72
N GLN A 819 6.60 -27.12 3.95
CA GLN A 819 6.00 -28.05 4.92
C GLN A 819 4.64 -28.57 4.42
N ARG A 820 3.79 -27.72 3.84
CA ARG A 820 2.53 -28.20 3.26
C ARG A 820 2.77 -29.27 2.20
N LYS A 821 3.66 -28.99 1.23
CA LYS A 821 4.06 -29.96 0.19
C LYS A 821 4.55 -31.29 0.80
N TYR A 822 5.46 -31.24 1.76
CA TYR A 822 6.06 -32.46 2.30
C TYR A 822 5.15 -33.24 3.25
N LEU A 823 4.14 -32.59 3.83
CA LEU A 823 3.11 -33.30 4.60
C LEU A 823 2.32 -34.24 3.69
N ASP A 824 1.99 -33.80 2.47
CA ASP A 824 1.31 -34.65 1.48
C ASP A 824 2.19 -35.84 1.07
N ILE A 825 3.50 -35.61 0.85
CA ILE A 825 4.44 -36.70 0.54
C ILE A 825 4.54 -37.70 1.72
N ILE A 826 4.57 -37.21 2.97
CA ILE A 826 4.57 -38.07 4.16
C ILE A 826 3.31 -38.93 4.18
N ASN A 827 2.14 -38.34 3.93
CA ASN A 827 0.84 -39.03 3.93
C ASN A 827 0.71 -40.06 2.80
N LEU A 828 1.38 -39.84 1.65
CA LEU A 828 1.43 -40.80 0.55
C LEU A 828 2.36 -41.99 0.86
N TRP A 829 3.47 -41.71 1.54
CA TRP A 829 4.46 -42.70 1.96
C TRP A 829 3.94 -43.61 3.09
N GLY A 830 3.21 -43.05 4.05
CA GLY A 830 2.64 -43.75 5.19
C GLY A 830 1.79 -42.84 6.07
N GLN A 831 1.46 -43.27 7.29
CA GLN A 831 0.74 -42.42 8.26
C GLN A 831 1.71 -41.60 9.13
N TRP A 832 1.23 -40.51 9.74
CA TRP A 832 2.05 -39.70 10.67
C TRP A 832 2.67 -40.53 11.80
N LYS A 833 1.97 -41.56 12.28
CA LYS A 833 2.51 -42.52 13.27
C LYS A 833 3.74 -43.26 12.77
N GLU A 834 3.76 -43.65 11.50
CA GLU A 834 4.92 -44.30 10.88
C GLU A 834 6.05 -43.31 10.66
N PHE A 835 5.72 -42.06 10.34
CA PHE A 835 6.69 -40.97 10.28
C PHE A 835 7.35 -40.72 11.64
N GLN A 836 6.57 -40.75 12.74
CA GLN A 836 7.12 -40.69 14.09
C GLN A 836 8.04 -41.87 14.42
N SER A 837 7.71 -43.09 13.95
CA SER A 837 8.59 -44.25 14.09
C SER A 837 9.91 -44.06 13.33
N LEU A 838 9.87 -43.46 12.15
CA LEU A 838 11.07 -43.12 11.39
C LEU A 838 11.91 -42.08 12.12
N LEU A 839 11.30 -41.00 12.63
CA LEU A 839 12.00 -40.01 13.45
C LEU A 839 12.62 -40.64 14.70
N GLY A 840 11.92 -41.54 15.39
CA GLY A 840 12.47 -42.27 16.53
C GLY A 840 13.72 -43.10 16.19
N THR A 841 13.70 -43.78 15.03
CA THR A 841 14.84 -44.55 14.53
C THR A 841 16.03 -43.64 14.22
N LEU A 842 15.78 -42.55 13.49
CA LEU A 842 16.82 -41.56 13.17
C LEU A 842 17.38 -40.89 14.44
N LYS A 843 16.55 -40.62 15.46
CA LYS A 843 16.98 -40.05 16.75
C LYS A 843 17.88 -40.99 17.53
N ALA A 844 17.60 -42.30 17.52
CA ALA A 844 18.42 -43.28 18.21
C ALA A 844 19.85 -43.30 17.65
N ILE A 845 19.97 -43.32 16.31
CA ILE A 845 21.25 -43.24 15.61
C ILE A 845 21.92 -41.88 15.83
N ALA A 846 21.17 -40.78 15.73
CA ALA A 846 21.69 -39.44 15.93
C ALA A 846 22.32 -39.27 17.33
N SER A 847 21.68 -39.85 18.35
CA SER A 847 22.14 -39.80 19.74
C SER A 847 23.43 -40.60 19.96
N SER A 848 23.59 -41.75 19.29
CA SER A 848 24.83 -42.55 19.40
C SER A 848 26.03 -41.86 18.71
N ARG A 849 25.75 -41.03 17.70
CA ARG A 849 26.76 -40.31 16.91
C ARG A 849 26.99 -38.86 17.36
N ASN A 850 26.22 -38.37 18.34
CA ASN A 850 26.24 -36.98 18.82
C ASN A 850 26.07 -35.94 17.69
N VAL A 851 25.09 -36.19 16.81
CA VAL A 851 24.72 -35.31 15.67
C VAL A 851 23.21 -35.09 15.65
N SER A 852 22.71 -34.22 14.77
CA SER A 852 21.27 -34.03 14.63
C SER A 852 20.61 -35.17 13.84
N LEU A 853 19.32 -35.39 14.09
CA LEU A 853 18.49 -36.31 13.31
C LEU A 853 18.51 -35.97 11.80
N THR A 854 18.58 -34.67 11.51
CA THR A 854 18.73 -34.10 10.18
C THR A 854 20.06 -34.52 9.53
N ASN A 855 21.17 -34.56 10.28
CA ASN A 855 22.43 -35.08 9.76
C ASN A 855 22.35 -36.57 9.40
N VAL A 856 21.71 -37.40 10.22
CA VAL A 856 21.55 -38.85 9.94
C VAL A 856 20.78 -39.08 8.64
N ALA A 857 19.65 -38.38 8.45
CA ALA A 857 18.87 -38.48 7.22
C ALA A 857 19.65 -38.00 5.99
N THR A 858 20.41 -36.91 6.12
CA THR A 858 21.29 -36.40 5.04
C THR A 858 22.36 -37.40 4.68
N ARG A 859 23.02 -37.97 5.69
CA ARG A 859 24.09 -38.95 5.51
C ARG A 859 23.58 -40.21 4.81
N TRP A 860 22.36 -40.65 5.10
CA TRP A 860 21.71 -41.74 4.38
C TRP A 860 21.55 -41.43 2.89
N VAL A 861 21.13 -40.21 2.52
CA VAL A 861 21.01 -39.78 1.11
C VAL A 861 22.39 -39.68 0.46
N LEU A 862 23.38 -39.08 1.12
CA LEU A 862 24.75 -38.96 0.62
C LEU A 862 25.47 -40.31 0.46
N GLN A 863 25.04 -41.36 1.15
CA GLN A 863 25.62 -42.70 1.00
C GLN A 863 25.04 -43.47 -0.20
N GLN A 864 24.05 -42.93 -0.90
CA GLN A 864 23.54 -43.52 -2.13
C GLN A 864 24.55 -43.30 -3.27
N PRO A 865 24.93 -44.33 -4.05
CA PRO A 865 26.01 -44.23 -5.04
C PRO A 865 25.82 -43.15 -6.11
N ALA A 866 24.58 -42.91 -6.54
CA ALA A 866 24.25 -41.91 -7.56
C ALA A 866 24.24 -40.47 -7.03
N VAL A 867 24.23 -40.25 -5.71
CA VAL A 867 24.08 -38.92 -5.12
C VAL A 867 25.42 -38.19 -5.08
N GLY A 868 25.51 -37.10 -5.84
CA GLY A 868 26.64 -36.18 -5.78
C GLY A 868 26.57 -35.28 -4.55
N ALA A 869 25.44 -34.56 -4.42
CA ALA A 869 25.22 -33.61 -3.33
C ALA A 869 23.76 -33.57 -2.84
N VAL A 870 23.58 -33.15 -1.59
CA VAL A 870 22.29 -32.77 -1.02
C VAL A 870 22.16 -31.25 -1.02
N ILE A 871 21.03 -30.74 -1.50
CA ILE A 871 20.68 -29.33 -1.50
C ILE A 871 19.92 -29.00 -0.21
N VAL A 872 20.58 -28.22 0.64
CA VAL A 872 20.14 -27.80 1.98
C VAL A 872 19.47 -26.44 1.86
N GLY A 873 18.22 -26.35 2.32
CA GLY A 873 17.49 -25.09 2.31
C GLY A 873 18.08 -24.08 3.27
N THR A 874 18.59 -22.98 2.73
CA THR A 874 19.21 -21.91 3.51
C THR A 874 18.33 -20.67 3.48
N ARG A 875 17.74 -20.31 4.62
CA ARG A 875 16.96 -19.08 4.75
C ARG A 875 17.90 -17.93 5.11
N LEU A 876 18.52 -17.33 4.11
CA LEU A 876 19.46 -16.22 4.29
C LEU A 876 18.82 -15.10 5.12
N GLY A 877 19.53 -14.64 6.15
CA GLY A 877 19.04 -13.62 7.09
C GLY A 877 18.01 -14.10 8.13
N VAL A 878 17.57 -15.36 8.08
CA VAL A 878 16.61 -15.95 9.03
C VAL A 878 17.24 -17.12 9.79
N THR A 879 17.64 -18.18 9.08
CA THR A 879 18.34 -19.36 9.65
C THR A 879 19.17 -20.06 8.57
N ALA A 880 20.48 -20.23 8.77
CA ALA A 880 21.36 -20.95 7.84
C ALA A 880 21.82 -22.34 8.34
N HIS A 881 21.88 -22.57 9.66
CA HIS A 881 22.31 -23.83 10.29
C HIS A 881 23.66 -24.40 9.79
N SER A 882 24.56 -23.55 9.28
CA SER A 882 25.82 -23.98 8.64
C SER A 882 26.66 -24.88 9.54
N GLY A 883 26.77 -24.53 10.83
CA GLY A 883 27.52 -25.29 11.81
C GLY A 883 26.95 -26.69 12.12
N ASP A 884 25.63 -26.88 12.07
CA ASP A 884 25.04 -28.22 12.24
C ASP A 884 25.15 -29.03 10.95
N ASN A 885 24.97 -28.40 9.79
CA ASN A 885 24.99 -29.10 8.50
C ASN A 885 26.35 -29.76 8.22
N VAL A 886 27.46 -29.14 8.60
CA VAL A 886 28.81 -29.72 8.41
C VAL A 886 29.05 -30.99 9.23
N ASN A 887 28.30 -31.21 10.31
CA ASN A 887 28.39 -32.44 11.12
C ASN A 887 27.97 -33.68 10.33
N VAL A 888 27.30 -33.53 9.19
CA VAL A 888 27.03 -34.67 8.31
C VAL A 888 28.35 -35.39 7.95
N PHE A 889 29.46 -34.66 7.80
CA PHE A 889 30.77 -35.16 7.37
C PHE A 889 31.61 -35.83 8.44
N THR A 890 31.20 -35.79 9.71
CA THR A 890 31.98 -36.35 10.81
C THR A 890 31.75 -37.86 11.01
N PHE A 891 30.81 -38.46 10.26
CA PHE A 891 30.46 -39.87 10.41
C PHE A 891 30.00 -40.52 9.10
N ARG A 892 29.95 -41.86 9.12
CA ARG A 892 29.30 -42.70 8.11
C ARG A 892 28.37 -43.67 8.82
N LEU A 893 27.22 -43.92 8.20
CA LEU A 893 26.28 -44.95 8.62
C LEU A 893 26.87 -46.33 8.30
N SER A 894 26.87 -47.21 9.29
CA SER A 894 27.24 -48.61 9.11
C SER A 894 26.20 -49.35 8.28
N GLU A 895 26.54 -50.54 7.79
CA GLU A 895 25.57 -51.38 7.08
C GLU A 895 24.34 -51.69 7.94
N ASP A 896 24.52 -51.89 9.24
CA ASP A 896 23.42 -52.21 10.16
C ASP A 896 22.53 -51.00 10.42
N GLU A 897 23.10 -49.81 10.60
CA GLU A 897 22.33 -48.56 10.71
C GLU A 897 21.56 -48.26 9.40
N MET A 898 22.18 -48.50 8.25
CA MET A 898 21.51 -48.39 6.94
C MET A 898 20.34 -49.37 6.83
N LYS A 899 20.53 -50.64 7.24
CA LYS A 899 19.45 -51.64 7.26
C LYS A 899 18.33 -51.25 8.22
N GLU A 900 18.65 -50.70 9.39
CA GLU A 900 17.67 -50.25 10.37
C GLU A 900 16.79 -49.13 9.83
N ILE A 901 17.40 -48.10 9.22
CA ILE A 901 16.68 -47.02 8.54
C ILE A 901 15.84 -47.57 7.40
N ASN A 902 16.42 -48.40 6.53
CA ASN A 902 15.74 -48.96 5.35
C ASN A 902 14.52 -49.81 5.73
N ARG A 903 14.60 -50.57 6.83
CA ARG A 903 13.49 -51.41 7.31
C ARG A 903 12.23 -50.58 7.60
N VAL A 904 12.39 -49.37 8.15
CA VAL A 904 11.27 -48.46 8.44
C VAL A 904 10.89 -47.63 7.21
N ALA A 905 11.90 -47.10 6.52
CA ALA A 905 11.74 -46.12 5.46
C ALA A 905 11.30 -46.73 4.12
N LEU A 906 11.93 -47.84 3.71
CA LEU A 906 11.63 -48.54 2.45
C LEU A 906 10.64 -49.70 2.64
N GLY A 907 10.49 -50.18 3.87
CA GLY A 907 9.66 -51.33 4.22
C GLY A 907 10.26 -52.67 3.75
N PRO A 908 9.66 -53.81 4.17
CA PRO A 908 10.14 -55.14 3.77
C PRO A 908 10.16 -55.30 2.25
N GLY A 909 11.31 -55.70 1.70
CA GLY A 909 11.49 -55.85 0.24
C GLY A 909 11.35 -54.55 -0.55
N ASN A 910 11.56 -53.39 0.06
CA ASN A 910 11.40 -52.06 -0.54
C ASN A 910 9.97 -51.75 -1.02
N ASN A 911 8.96 -52.40 -0.44
CA ASN A 911 7.56 -52.25 -0.85
C ASN A 911 7.02 -50.82 -0.75
N LYS A 912 7.46 -50.01 0.23
CA LYS A 912 7.05 -48.60 0.35
C LYS A 912 7.68 -47.74 -0.74
N CYS A 913 8.93 -48.05 -1.13
CA CYS A 913 9.61 -47.38 -2.23
C CYS A 913 8.87 -47.62 -3.55
N LEU A 914 8.47 -48.88 -3.81
CA LEU A 914 7.68 -49.25 -4.98
C LEU A 914 6.29 -48.57 -4.95
N ALA A 915 5.59 -48.61 -3.80
CA ALA A 915 4.28 -47.97 -3.67
C ALA A 915 4.34 -46.45 -3.89
N MET A 916 5.41 -45.78 -3.44
CA MET A 916 5.64 -44.36 -3.73
C MET A 916 5.80 -44.11 -5.24
N PHE A 917 6.60 -44.95 -5.91
CA PHE A 917 6.80 -44.87 -7.36
C PHE A 917 5.52 -45.16 -8.14
N GLU A 918 4.69 -46.12 -7.73
CA GLU A 918 3.41 -46.41 -8.37
C GLU A 918 2.38 -45.29 -8.18
N LYS A 919 2.33 -44.67 -7.00
CA LYS A 919 1.37 -43.61 -6.69
C LYS A 919 1.72 -42.25 -7.30
N LEU A 920 2.98 -41.84 -7.21
CA LEU A 920 3.44 -40.53 -7.68
C LEU A 920 4.06 -40.58 -9.08
N GLY A 921 4.36 -41.77 -9.58
CA GLY A 921 5.23 -41.96 -10.73
C GLY A 921 6.69 -41.65 -10.40
N ASP A 922 7.49 -41.50 -11.44
CA ASP A 922 8.92 -41.19 -11.32
C ASP A 922 9.16 -39.73 -10.87
N CYS A 923 10.41 -39.42 -10.54
CA CYS A 923 10.85 -38.13 -10.05
C CYS A 923 10.55 -37.04 -11.08
N GLY A 924 9.92 -35.95 -10.64
CA GLY A 924 9.58 -34.82 -11.48
C GLY A 924 8.15 -34.84 -12.03
N ASN A 925 7.42 -35.96 -11.92
CA ASN A 925 6.00 -36.02 -12.27
C ASN A 925 5.15 -35.04 -11.44
N GLU A 926 5.56 -34.76 -10.20
CA GLU A 926 4.92 -33.77 -9.34
C GLU A 926 4.92 -32.33 -9.90
N TYR A 927 5.72 -32.03 -10.93
CA TYR A 927 5.75 -30.73 -11.61
C TYR A 927 5.02 -30.73 -12.97
N ARG A 928 4.45 -31.87 -13.38
CA ARG A 928 3.81 -32.05 -14.70
C ARG A 928 2.34 -32.43 -14.59
N ALA A 929 1.92 -33.03 -13.48
CA ALA A 929 0.53 -33.40 -13.21
C ALA A 929 -0.38 -32.21 -12.79
N MET A 930 0.11 -30.96 -12.83
CA MET A 930 -0.63 -29.75 -12.43
C MET A 930 -0.95 -28.80 -13.61
N HIS A 931 -0.69 -29.20 -14.85
CA HIS A 931 -1.00 -28.42 -16.06
C HIS A 931 -1.94 -29.14 -17.00
#